data_AF-A0A1H9TX72-F1
#
_entry.id   AF-A0A1H9TX72-F1
#
_cell.length_a   1.000
_cell.length_b   1.000
_cell.length_c   1.000
_cell.angle_alpha   90.00
_cell.angle_beta   90.00
_cell.angle_gamma   90.00
#
_symmetry.space_group_name_H-M   'P 1'
#
loop_
_entity.id
_entity.type
_entity.pdbx_description
1 polymer ?
#
loop_
_entity_poly.entity_id
_entity_poly.type
_entity_poly.pdbx_seq_one_letter_code
_entity_poly.pdbx_strand_id
1 'polypeptide(L)'
;MTADHVLALEQAHLTRSRQALRQMREDTASWESATAGNAVSTASLRQALYRRVQTLQDLPDVPLFFGRIDYDTSLGAEQDEICHIGRRHVSTEVGGDPLVIDWRAPLALPFYRASRKEPMGVRLRRRFGSEAGRLTAYEDEDLAASESNHAGISAILRTEIERPRSGPMRDIVATIQPEQDVLVRTELASSLAIQGAPGTGKTAVGLHRAAFLLYAYRSQLSRTGVLVVGPNRSFLDYIANVLPALGEVDATQETIDSLLSASSGVEVRGTELCDLAALKGDPRMAQVISRALWAGVCPARGPLAVARGSRTWRVDAEAIDHCVQRLIGRGIRYDAGRQALPLLLSDAVLAQMGSEGLATDDRTQRTVARSAAVKTCAKKLWPPMTARQLVARMLNDAGFLAEHANGILTDDEQRLLLAHKPVRASSAVRWTSADLALLDEANDQLARTPSLGHIIVDEAQDLSAMQLRALGRRASTGSLTLLGDLAQATTAWGSASWHSALAHTGKPEGRVVELTEGFRVPGEVLDYATRLLPIIAPGLSAPTSVRRSAHGLTVDRVPELIPAMITRTRTLLARPGTVGIIGADPDRESLEQSLMDARLLPRTRPGQTVSPGAPAGASSRLSLVPASAAKGLEFDHVLLVEPASIVRESSTSGRLEPPTPSDAPPSGAEEEQERIRRLRVLYICLSRAVTSLVIVHHEMLPAELQE
;
A
#
# COMPACT_ATOMS: atom_id res chain seq x y z
N MET A 1 28.23 -29.40 -26.83
CA MET A 1 28.72 -28.01 -26.82
C MET A 1 29.47 -27.77 -25.51
N THR A 2 30.60 -27.07 -25.52
CA THR A 2 31.28 -26.66 -24.29
C THR A 2 30.47 -25.55 -23.58
N ALA A 3 30.56 -25.44 -22.25
CA ALA A 3 29.84 -24.43 -21.47
C ALA A 3 30.15 -23.00 -21.93
N ASP A 4 31.40 -22.73 -22.30
CA ASP A 4 31.84 -21.43 -22.83
C ASP A 4 31.17 -21.08 -24.17
N HIS A 5 30.91 -22.08 -25.02
CA HIS A 5 30.26 -21.85 -26.31
C HIS A 5 28.76 -21.50 -26.14
N VAL A 6 28.07 -22.14 -25.20
CA VAL A 6 26.67 -21.80 -24.87
C VAL A 6 26.58 -20.36 -24.37
N LEU A 7 27.40 -20.00 -23.38
CA LEU A 7 27.38 -18.65 -22.81
C LEU A 7 27.70 -17.58 -23.87
N ALA A 8 28.64 -17.84 -24.79
CA ALA A 8 28.97 -16.92 -25.88
C ALA A 8 27.79 -16.70 -26.85
N LEU A 9 27.03 -17.75 -27.18
CA LEU A 9 25.82 -17.62 -28.02
C LEU A 9 24.74 -16.77 -27.33
N GLU A 10 24.52 -17.00 -26.04
CA GLU A 10 23.51 -16.25 -25.28
C GLU A 10 23.93 -14.77 -25.10
N GLN A 11 25.23 -14.49 -24.93
CA GLN A 11 25.76 -13.12 -24.94
C GLN A 11 25.60 -12.44 -26.31
N ALA A 12 25.79 -13.17 -27.41
CA ALA A 12 25.54 -12.64 -28.76
C ALA A 12 24.05 -12.35 -28.98
N HIS A 13 23.15 -13.21 -28.49
CA HIS A 13 21.70 -12.98 -28.53
C HIS A 13 21.28 -11.76 -27.71
N LEU A 14 21.85 -11.57 -26.52
CA LEU A 14 21.62 -10.37 -25.71
C LEU A 14 22.06 -9.09 -26.43
N THR A 15 23.20 -9.13 -27.12
CA THR A 15 23.72 -8.00 -27.90
C THR A 15 22.76 -7.65 -29.04
N ARG A 16 22.29 -8.66 -29.80
CA ARG A 16 21.29 -8.49 -30.86
C ARG A 16 19.97 -7.92 -30.33
N SER A 17 19.50 -8.43 -29.19
CA SER A 17 18.28 -7.95 -28.53
C SER A 17 18.39 -6.48 -28.11
N ARG A 18 19.55 -6.05 -27.61
CA ARG A 18 19.79 -4.63 -27.27
C ARG A 18 19.79 -3.73 -28.50
N GLN A 19 20.35 -4.18 -29.60
CA GLN A 19 20.29 -3.44 -30.86
C GLN A 19 18.84 -3.30 -31.36
N ALA A 20 18.06 -4.38 -31.33
CA ALA A 20 16.65 -4.36 -31.71
C ALA A 20 15.82 -3.41 -30.82
N LEU A 21 16.04 -3.41 -29.50
CA LEU A 21 15.36 -2.48 -28.59
C LEU A 21 15.68 -1.01 -28.90
N ARG A 22 16.94 -0.69 -29.24
CA ARG A 22 17.33 0.65 -29.67
C ARG A 22 16.61 1.05 -30.95
N GLN A 23 16.56 0.17 -31.94
CA GLN A 23 15.84 0.40 -33.19
C GLN A 23 14.35 0.66 -32.93
N MET A 24 13.68 -0.18 -32.14
CA MET A 24 12.27 0.02 -31.77
C MET A 24 12.02 1.39 -31.13
N ARG A 25 12.96 1.86 -30.30
CA ARG A 25 12.87 3.18 -29.64
C ARG A 25 13.06 4.32 -30.64
N GLU A 26 14.07 4.22 -31.50
CA GLU A 26 14.35 5.21 -32.54
C GLU A 26 13.19 5.31 -33.54
N ASP A 27 12.67 4.18 -33.98
CA ASP A 27 11.50 4.09 -34.85
C ASP A 27 10.31 4.79 -34.19
N THR A 28 9.99 4.44 -32.94
CA THR A 28 8.88 5.08 -32.19
C THR A 28 9.09 6.59 -32.06
N ALA A 29 10.30 7.04 -31.74
CA ALA A 29 10.61 8.46 -31.58
C ALA A 29 10.50 9.23 -32.91
N SER A 30 10.78 8.60 -34.05
CA SER A 30 10.64 9.23 -35.37
C SER A 30 9.19 9.67 -35.68
N TRP A 31 8.20 9.00 -35.06
CA TRP A 31 6.79 9.34 -35.19
C TRP A 31 6.33 10.53 -34.32
N GLU A 32 7.20 11.14 -33.51
CA GLU A 32 6.82 12.25 -32.61
C GLU A 32 6.27 13.48 -33.36
N SER A 33 6.67 13.63 -34.63
CA SER A 33 6.15 14.66 -35.54
C SER A 33 4.80 14.33 -36.18
N ALA A 34 4.27 13.12 -35.97
CA ALA A 34 3.01 12.67 -36.57
C ALA A 34 1.81 13.53 -36.14
N THR A 35 0.97 13.87 -37.10
CA THR A 35 -0.27 14.63 -36.91
C THR A 35 -1.48 13.71 -37.01
N ALA A 36 -2.48 13.93 -36.14
CA ALA A 36 -3.75 13.23 -36.18
C ALA A 36 -4.86 14.15 -36.72
N GLY A 37 -6.08 13.63 -36.88
CA GLY A 37 -7.20 14.36 -37.52
C GLY A 37 -7.62 15.68 -36.86
N ASN A 38 -7.23 15.96 -35.62
CA ASN A 38 -7.41 17.26 -34.95
C ASN A 38 -6.35 17.50 -33.85
N ALA A 39 -6.36 18.70 -33.25
CA ALA A 39 -5.38 19.11 -32.23
C ALA A 39 -5.44 18.25 -30.95
N VAL A 40 -6.63 17.83 -30.51
CA VAL A 40 -6.82 16.98 -29.31
C VAL A 40 -6.29 15.57 -29.54
N SER A 41 -6.61 14.98 -30.70
CA SER A 41 -6.09 13.69 -31.13
C SER A 41 -4.58 13.73 -31.34
N THR A 42 -4.04 14.85 -31.84
CA THR A 42 -2.59 15.02 -32.01
C THR A 42 -1.88 15.10 -30.66
N ALA A 43 -2.42 15.85 -29.70
CA ALA A 43 -1.90 15.89 -28.33
C ALA A 43 -1.93 14.50 -27.67
N SER A 44 -3.03 13.76 -27.86
CA SER A 44 -3.19 12.40 -27.34
C SER A 44 -2.19 11.42 -27.98
N LEU A 45 -2.01 11.49 -29.30
CA LEU A 45 -1.04 10.67 -30.04
C LEU A 45 0.39 10.96 -29.58
N ARG A 46 0.76 12.24 -29.46
CA ARG A 46 2.08 12.64 -28.94
C ARG A 46 2.32 12.13 -27.53
N GLN A 47 1.33 12.23 -26.65
CA GLN A 47 1.44 11.69 -25.30
C GLN A 47 1.61 10.17 -25.31
N ALA A 48 0.88 9.45 -26.17
CA ALA A 48 1.00 8.00 -26.31
C ALA A 48 2.38 7.58 -26.85
N LEU A 49 2.90 8.28 -27.86
CA LEU A 49 4.24 8.05 -28.41
C LEU A 49 5.34 8.36 -27.38
N TYR A 50 5.23 9.48 -26.67
CA TYR A 50 6.16 9.83 -25.60
C TYR A 50 6.22 8.75 -24.51
N ARG A 51 5.05 8.29 -24.03
CA ARG A 51 4.98 7.16 -23.07
C ARG A 51 5.60 5.90 -23.66
N ARG A 52 5.34 5.58 -24.94
CA ARG A 52 5.93 4.42 -25.60
C ARG A 52 7.46 4.50 -25.64
N VAL A 53 8.03 5.66 -26.00
CA VAL A 53 9.49 5.88 -25.99
C VAL A 53 10.08 5.68 -24.58
N GLN A 54 9.40 6.16 -23.54
CA GLN A 54 9.81 5.92 -22.15
C GLN A 54 9.81 4.43 -21.79
N THR A 55 8.79 3.66 -22.18
CA THR A 55 8.76 2.21 -21.92
C THR A 55 9.87 1.42 -22.63
N LEU A 56 10.43 1.96 -23.72
CA LEU A 56 11.52 1.35 -24.48
C LEU A 56 12.92 1.77 -23.99
N GLN A 57 13.02 2.53 -22.90
CA GLN A 57 14.31 2.93 -22.34
C GLN A 57 15.10 1.72 -21.84
N ASP A 58 16.28 1.50 -22.40
CA ASP A 58 17.20 0.44 -21.99
C ASP A 58 17.82 0.75 -20.60
N LEU A 59 18.05 -0.30 -19.82
CA LEU A 59 18.72 -0.25 -18.53
C LEU A 59 20.08 -0.97 -18.66
N PRO A 60 21.20 -0.26 -18.83
CA PRO A 60 22.49 -0.87 -19.19
C PRO A 60 22.98 -1.93 -18.21
N ASP A 61 22.70 -1.74 -16.92
CA ASP A 61 23.16 -2.61 -15.84
C ASP A 61 22.30 -3.88 -15.67
N VAL A 62 21.24 -4.03 -16.47
CA VAL A 62 20.27 -5.12 -16.37
C VAL A 62 20.21 -5.87 -17.71
N PRO A 63 20.27 -7.22 -17.71
CA PRO A 63 20.09 -7.98 -18.95
C PRO A 63 18.64 -7.89 -19.44
N LEU A 64 18.42 -7.93 -20.76
CA LEU A 64 17.07 -7.85 -21.33
C LEU A 64 16.22 -9.09 -21.06
N PHE A 65 16.86 -10.25 -20.93
CA PHE A 65 16.26 -11.52 -20.55
C PHE A 65 17.06 -12.16 -19.42
N PHE A 66 16.37 -12.90 -18.56
CA PHE A 66 16.94 -13.57 -17.39
C PHE A 66 16.74 -15.09 -17.44
N GLY A 67 15.94 -15.57 -18.40
CA GLY A 67 15.71 -16.98 -18.58
C GLY A 67 15.43 -17.36 -20.03
N ARG A 68 15.42 -18.67 -20.27
CA ARG A 68 15.05 -19.29 -21.54
C ARG A 68 14.27 -20.57 -21.26
N ILE A 69 13.27 -20.85 -22.09
CA ILE A 69 12.55 -22.12 -22.11
C ILE A 69 12.60 -22.72 -23.51
N ASP A 70 12.74 -24.05 -23.57
CA ASP A 70 12.67 -24.81 -24.81
C ASP A 70 11.40 -25.65 -24.78
N TYR A 71 10.43 -25.30 -25.62
CA TYR A 71 9.22 -26.07 -25.83
C TYR A 71 9.50 -27.32 -26.64
N ASP A 72 8.77 -28.39 -26.32
CA ASP A 72 8.91 -29.69 -26.94
C ASP A 72 7.53 -30.30 -27.19
N THR A 73 7.23 -30.58 -28.45
CA THR A 73 5.97 -31.18 -28.92
C THR A 73 5.71 -32.55 -28.29
N SER A 74 6.76 -33.30 -27.92
CA SER A 74 6.61 -34.57 -27.20
C SER A 74 6.09 -34.41 -25.76
N LEU A 75 6.21 -33.20 -25.19
CA LEU A 75 5.71 -32.82 -23.87
C LEU A 75 4.38 -32.04 -23.93
N GLY A 76 3.75 -31.98 -25.12
CA GLY A 76 2.44 -31.35 -25.33
C GLY A 76 2.49 -29.88 -25.75
N ALA A 77 3.64 -29.35 -26.18
CA ALA A 77 3.69 -28.05 -26.84
C ALA A 77 3.08 -28.11 -28.26
N GLU A 78 2.57 -26.98 -28.76
CA GLU A 78 2.06 -26.91 -30.14
C GLU A 78 3.18 -26.97 -31.20
N GLN A 79 4.37 -26.45 -30.85
CA GLN A 79 5.54 -26.40 -31.71
C GLN A 79 6.83 -26.48 -30.90
N ASP A 80 7.91 -26.98 -31.52
CA ASP A 80 9.24 -26.96 -30.94
C ASP A 80 9.84 -25.56 -31.12
N GLU A 81 9.92 -24.78 -30.04
CA GLU A 81 10.40 -23.39 -30.09
C GLU A 81 11.24 -23.02 -28.87
N ILE A 82 12.13 -22.04 -29.08
CA ILE A 82 13.00 -21.49 -28.02
C ILE A 82 12.51 -20.09 -27.70
N CYS A 83 12.19 -19.85 -26.43
CA CYS A 83 11.73 -18.55 -25.96
C CYS A 83 12.67 -17.98 -24.89
N HIS A 84 13.27 -16.83 -25.17
CA HIS A 84 13.98 -16.04 -24.16
C HIS A 84 13.00 -15.18 -23.38
N ILE A 85 12.98 -15.34 -22.06
CA ILE A 85 12.04 -14.67 -21.17
C ILE A 85 12.70 -13.46 -20.52
N GLY A 86 12.08 -12.30 -20.68
CA GLY A 86 12.57 -11.03 -20.20
C GLY A 86 11.48 -10.08 -19.72
N ARG A 87 11.88 -8.86 -19.38
CA ARG A 87 10.99 -7.88 -18.73
C ARG A 87 10.06 -7.16 -19.69
N ARG A 88 10.39 -7.22 -20.98
CA ARG A 88 9.72 -6.52 -22.05
C ARG A 88 9.84 -7.33 -23.33
N HIS A 89 8.83 -7.17 -24.16
CA HIS A 89 8.89 -7.69 -25.51
C HIS A 89 9.92 -6.92 -26.35
N VAL A 90 10.76 -7.66 -27.08
CA VAL A 90 11.72 -7.13 -28.05
C VAL A 90 11.61 -7.92 -29.34
N SER A 91 11.51 -7.24 -30.47
CA SER A 91 11.49 -7.82 -31.81
C SER A 91 12.32 -6.98 -32.77
N THR A 92 12.79 -7.58 -33.87
CA THR A 92 13.52 -6.85 -34.92
C THR A 92 12.60 -5.98 -35.78
N GLU A 93 11.37 -6.44 -35.98
CA GLU A 93 10.35 -5.78 -36.79
C GLU A 93 8.96 -5.92 -36.14
N VAL A 94 8.04 -5.04 -36.51
CA VAL A 94 6.69 -5.04 -35.94
C VAL A 94 5.92 -6.25 -36.46
N GLY A 95 5.52 -7.14 -35.54
CA GLY A 95 4.82 -8.38 -35.87
C GLY A 95 5.73 -9.53 -36.32
N GLY A 96 7.06 -9.34 -36.30
CA GLY A 96 8.02 -10.43 -36.50
C GLY A 96 8.26 -11.26 -35.23
N ASP A 97 9.10 -12.27 -35.35
CA ASP A 97 9.39 -13.19 -34.24
C ASP A 97 10.06 -12.46 -33.06
N PRO A 98 9.59 -12.67 -31.82
CA PRO A 98 10.16 -12.06 -30.63
C PRO A 98 11.58 -12.57 -30.37
N LEU A 99 12.53 -11.65 -30.21
CA LEU A 99 13.83 -11.96 -29.63
C LEU A 99 13.76 -12.15 -28.12
N VAL A 100 12.82 -11.44 -27.47
CA VAL A 100 12.54 -11.55 -26.04
C VAL A 100 11.03 -11.53 -25.83
N ILE A 101 10.53 -12.55 -25.13
CA ILE A 101 9.15 -12.66 -24.66
C ILE A 101 9.03 -11.91 -23.33
N ASP A 102 7.98 -11.10 -23.22
CA ASP A 102 7.63 -10.46 -21.95
C ASP A 102 7.17 -11.51 -20.94
N TRP A 103 7.72 -11.49 -19.73
CA TRP A 103 7.39 -12.41 -18.65
C TRP A 103 5.89 -12.45 -18.32
N ARG A 104 5.14 -11.40 -18.64
CA ARG A 104 3.68 -11.31 -18.40
C ARG A 104 2.87 -12.08 -19.44
N ALA A 105 3.45 -12.36 -20.60
CA ALA A 105 2.79 -13.11 -21.66
C ALA A 105 2.42 -14.52 -21.18
N PRO A 106 1.31 -15.11 -21.68
CA PRO A 106 0.94 -16.49 -21.36
C PRO A 106 2.05 -17.50 -21.70
N LEU A 107 2.79 -17.27 -22.78
CA LEU A 107 3.90 -18.12 -23.21
C LEU A 107 5.07 -18.18 -22.20
N ALA A 108 5.16 -17.21 -21.28
CA ALA A 108 6.17 -17.22 -20.22
C ALA A 108 5.71 -17.97 -18.96
N LEU A 109 4.45 -18.39 -18.87
CA LEU A 109 3.90 -19.07 -17.69
C LEU A 109 4.70 -20.32 -17.28
N PRO A 110 5.11 -21.21 -18.20
CA PRO A 110 5.88 -22.39 -17.84
C PRO A 110 7.24 -22.08 -17.21
N PHE A 111 7.85 -20.93 -17.52
CA PHE A 111 9.12 -20.55 -16.88
C PHE A 111 9.00 -20.54 -15.34
N TYR A 112 7.85 -20.09 -14.82
CA TYR A 112 7.59 -20.01 -13.38
C TYR A 112 6.94 -21.26 -12.80
N ARG A 113 5.96 -21.85 -13.50
CA ARG A 113 5.13 -22.91 -12.92
C ARG A 113 5.54 -24.32 -13.31
N ALA A 114 6.26 -24.50 -14.42
CA ALA A 114 6.62 -25.82 -14.87
C ALA A 114 7.50 -26.54 -13.85
N SER A 115 7.23 -27.82 -13.67
CA SER A 115 7.97 -28.73 -12.81
C SER A 115 8.17 -30.06 -13.55
N ARG A 116 9.03 -30.95 -13.05
CA ARG A 116 9.18 -32.29 -13.63
C ARG A 116 7.88 -33.11 -13.61
N LYS A 117 6.98 -32.82 -12.65
CA LYS A 117 5.67 -33.49 -12.55
C LYS A 117 4.66 -32.92 -13.54
N GLU A 118 4.76 -31.62 -13.82
CA GLU A 118 3.91 -30.91 -14.77
C GLU A 118 4.79 -29.99 -15.64
N PRO A 119 5.38 -30.52 -16.72
CA PRO A 119 6.36 -29.78 -17.54
C PRO A 119 5.76 -28.65 -18.37
N MET A 120 4.43 -28.63 -18.55
CA MET A 120 3.70 -27.61 -19.30
C MET A 120 4.25 -27.39 -20.73
N GLY A 121 4.61 -28.47 -21.42
CA GLY A 121 5.19 -28.41 -22.78
C GLY A 121 6.67 -28.00 -22.83
N VAL A 122 7.33 -27.74 -21.69
CA VAL A 122 8.73 -27.31 -21.65
C VAL A 122 9.64 -28.47 -21.27
N ARG A 123 10.68 -28.71 -22.08
CA ARG A 123 11.73 -29.69 -21.79
C ARG A 123 12.87 -29.09 -20.98
N LEU A 124 13.36 -27.92 -21.38
CA LEU A 124 14.52 -27.28 -20.75
C LEU A 124 14.14 -25.91 -20.22
N ARG A 125 14.49 -25.64 -18.96
CA ARG A 125 14.45 -24.30 -18.37
C ARG A 125 15.88 -23.86 -18.06
N ARG A 126 16.32 -22.76 -18.67
CA ARG A 126 17.63 -22.14 -18.42
C ARG A 126 17.46 -20.84 -17.66
N ARG A 127 18.24 -20.67 -16.59
CA ARG A 127 18.35 -19.42 -15.81
C ARG A 127 19.71 -18.80 -16.05
N PHE A 128 19.78 -17.47 -16.12
CA PHE A 128 21.04 -16.76 -16.33
C PHE A 128 21.47 -15.98 -15.08
N GLY A 129 22.75 -16.09 -14.74
CA GLY A 129 23.42 -15.18 -13.81
C GLY A 129 23.95 -13.97 -14.58
N SER A 130 23.83 -12.77 -14.00
CA SER A 130 24.29 -11.54 -14.65
C SER A 130 24.96 -10.56 -13.70
N GLU A 131 25.93 -9.82 -14.25
CA GLU A 131 26.65 -8.77 -13.55
C GLU A 131 26.86 -7.58 -14.49
N ALA A 132 26.48 -6.38 -14.02
CA ALA A 132 26.54 -5.13 -14.80
C ALA A 132 25.94 -5.27 -16.22
N GLY A 133 24.79 -5.95 -16.32
CA GLY A 133 24.06 -6.18 -17.57
C GLY A 133 24.70 -7.18 -18.53
N ARG A 134 25.75 -7.92 -18.12
CA ARG A 134 26.36 -9.00 -18.89
C ARG A 134 26.02 -10.36 -18.29
N LEU A 135 25.72 -11.35 -19.14
CA LEU A 135 25.52 -12.73 -18.70
C LEU A 135 26.87 -13.35 -18.30
N THR A 136 26.95 -13.88 -17.09
CA THR A 136 28.19 -14.45 -16.51
C THR A 136 28.09 -15.95 -16.27
N ALA A 137 26.89 -16.47 -16.05
CA ALA A 137 26.64 -17.87 -15.76
C ALA A 137 25.27 -18.30 -16.32
N TYR A 138 25.06 -19.61 -16.44
CA TYR A 138 23.75 -20.18 -16.70
C TYR A 138 23.57 -21.49 -15.93
N GLU A 139 22.32 -21.86 -15.67
CA GLU A 139 21.93 -23.10 -15.03
C GLU A 139 20.76 -23.70 -15.78
N ASP A 140 20.92 -24.97 -16.19
CA ASP A 140 19.96 -25.73 -16.96
C ASP A 140 19.21 -26.70 -16.07
N GLU A 141 17.89 -26.67 -16.18
CA GLU A 141 16.98 -27.59 -15.54
C GLU A 141 16.23 -28.38 -16.61
N ASP A 142 16.54 -29.67 -16.70
CA ASP A 142 15.81 -30.60 -17.55
C ASP A 142 14.54 -31.07 -16.82
N LEU A 143 13.40 -30.73 -17.40
CA LEU A 143 12.06 -31.04 -16.90
C LEU A 143 11.54 -32.39 -17.39
N ALA A 144 12.19 -33.00 -18.39
CA ALA A 144 11.86 -34.34 -18.89
C ALA A 144 12.66 -35.47 -18.19
N ALA A 145 13.74 -35.13 -17.47
CA ALA A 145 14.58 -36.11 -16.80
C ALA A 145 13.92 -36.76 -15.57
N SER A 146 14.14 -38.07 -15.37
CA SER A 146 13.68 -38.81 -14.17
C SER A 146 14.33 -38.30 -12.88
N GLU A 147 13.64 -38.44 -11.73
CA GLU A 147 13.91 -37.81 -10.41
C GLU A 147 15.34 -37.96 -9.81
N SER A 148 16.27 -38.66 -10.46
CA SER A 148 17.58 -39.03 -9.93
C SER A 148 18.62 -37.90 -9.81
N ASN A 149 18.30 -36.64 -10.11
CA ASN A 149 19.23 -35.51 -9.91
C ASN A 149 18.55 -34.24 -9.36
N HIS A 150 18.90 -33.88 -8.13
CA HIS A 150 18.77 -32.57 -7.47
C HIS A 150 17.38 -31.93 -7.48
N ALA A 151 16.56 -32.25 -6.45
CA ALA A 151 15.36 -31.51 -6.07
C ALA A 151 15.70 -30.34 -5.13
N GLY A 152 16.60 -29.44 -5.57
CA GLY A 152 17.04 -28.27 -4.80
C GLY A 152 16.76 -26.98 -5.56
N ILE A 153 16.61 -25.86 -4.83
CA ILE A 153 16.53 -24.52 -5.41
C ILE A 153 17.82 -24.22 -6.19
N SER A 154 17.68 -23.70 -7.41
CA SER A 154 18.79 -23.35 -8.30
C SER A 154 19.86 -22.50 -7.59
N ALA A 155 21.13 -22.81 -7.82
CA ALA A 155 22.25 -22.09 -7.21
C ALA A 155 22.32 -20.62 -7.69
N ILE A 156 22.00 -20.37 -8.95
CA ILE A 156 21.88 -19.01 -9.50
C ILE A 156 20.71 -18.26 -8.86
N LEU A 157 19.54 -18.91 -8.74
CA LEU A 157 18.38 -18.33 -8.06
C LEU A 157 18.71 -17.96 -6.61
N ARG A 158 19.38 -18.85 -5.88
CA ARG A 158 19.84 -18.60 -4.50
C ARG A 158 20.79 -17.41 -4.43
N THR A 159 21.76 -17.35 -5.32
CA THR A 159 22.75 -16.25 -5.37
C THR A 159 22.06 -14.90 -5.65
N GLU A 160 21.09 -14.87 -6.55
CA GLU A 160 20.35 -13.64 -6.88
C GLU A 160 19.43 -13.20 -5.73
N ILE A 161 18.85 -14.16 -4.99
CA ILE A 161 18.07 -13.88 -3.77
C ILE A 161 18.98 -13.32 -2.65
N GLU A 162 20.18 -13.87 -2.49
CA GLU A 162 21.15 -13.48 -1.44
C GLU A 162 21.92 -12.19 -1.77
N ARG A 163 21.87 -11.73 -3.02
CA ARG A 163 22.61 -10.55 -3.47
C ARG A 163 22.20 -9.29 -2.68
N PRO A 164 23.18 -8.54 -2.10
CA PRO A 164 22.89 -7.28 -1.42
C PRO A 164 22.15 -6.31 -2.34
N ARG A 165 20.97 -5.84 -1.92
CA ARG A 165 20.19 -4.85 -2.66
C ARG A 165 20.63 -3.44 -2.28
N SER A 166 21.81 -3.03 -2.74
CA SER A 166 22.24 -1.64 -2.64
C SER A 166 21.58 -0.80 -3.75
N GLY A 167 20.58 0.01 -3.39
CA GLY A 167 19.85 0.88 -4.32
C GLY A 167 18.41 0.45 -4.58
N PRO A 168 17.70 1.08 -5.55
CA PRO A 168 16.31 0.76 -5.88
C PRO A 168 16.15 -0.73 -6.23
N MET A 169 15.04 -1.34 -5.82
CA MET A 169 14.76 -2.75 -6.08
C MET A 169 14.64 -3.00 -7.61
N ARG A 170 15.70 -3.53 -8.23
CA ARG A 170 15.81 -3.62 -9.69
C ARG A 170 15.58 -5.01 -10.28
N ASP A 171 15.80 -6.12 -9.55
CA ASP A 171 15.63 -7.46 -10.11
C ASP A 171 14.80 -8.38 -9.20
N ILE A 172 13.50 -8.45 -9.50
CA ILE A 172 12.54 -9.27 -8.74
C ILE A 172 11.74 -10.23 -9.63
N VAL A 173 11.86 -10.12 -10.95
CA VAL A 173 11.06 -10.94 -11.89
C VAL A 173 11.64 -12.33 -12.04
N ALA A 174 12.98 -12.44 -12.06
CA ALA A 174 13.68 -13.73 -12.17
C ALA A 174 13.52 -14.60 -10.92
N THR A 175 13.10 -14.01 -9.80
CA THR A 175 13.02 -14.65 -8.49
C THR A 175 11.59 -14.97 -8.04
N ILE A 176 10.58 -14.74 -8.89
CA ILE A 176 9.19 -15.10 -8.61
C ILE A 176 9.09 -16.62 -8.45
N GLN A 177 8.47 -17.05 -7.35
CA GLN A 177 8.23 -18.46 -7.05
C GLN A 177 6.88 -18.93 -7.63
N PRO A 178 6.68 -20.25 -7.84
CA PRO A 178 5.44 -20.77 -8.41
C PRO A 178 4.18 -20.31 -7.65
N GLU A 179 4.19 -20.40 -6.31
CA GLU A 179 3.09 -19.97 -5.45
C GLU A 179 2.82 -18.46 -5.52
N GLN A 180 3.86 -17.66 -5.76
CA GLN A 180 3.76 -16.21 -5.93
C GLN A 180 3.17 -15.88 -7.31
N ASP A 181 3.56 -16.60 -8.37
CA ASP A 181 3.03 -16.41 -9.73
C ASP A 181 1.52 -16.72 -9.82
N VAL A 182 1.07 -17.82 -9.18
CA VAL A 182 -0.13 -17.82 -8.31
C VAL A 182 -0.98 -16.54 -8.26
N LEU A 183 -0.57 -15.73 -7.30
CA LEU A 183 -1.20 -14.51 -6.85
C LEU A 183 -1.00 -13.36 -7.83
N VAL A 184 0.18 -13.30 -8.47
CA VAL A 184 0.49 -12.29 -9.49
C VAL A 184 -0.51 -12.36 -10.64
N ARG A 185 -0.79 -13.57 -11.14
CA ARG A 185 -1.67 -13.79 -12.31
C ARG A 185 -3.15 -13.93 -11.98
N THR A 186 -3.55 -13.81 -10.72
CA THR A 186 -4.96 -13.85 -10.33
C THR A 186 -5.75 -12.73 -11.04
N GLU A 187 -6.99 -12.97 -11.43
CA GLU A 187 -7.76 -12.04 -12.27
C GLU A 187 -8.01 -10.67 -11.61
N LEU A 188 -8.27 -9.65 -12.45
CA LEU A 188 -8.51 -8.28 -11.99
C LEU A 188 -9.73 -8.18 -11.08
N ALA A 189 -10.80 -8.94 -11.31
CA ALA A 189 -12.02 -8.87 -10.51
C ALA A 189 -11.84 -9.37 -9.06
N SER A 190 -10.77 -10.13 -8.80
CA SER A 190 -10.51 -10.73 -7.49
C SER A 190 -9.77 -9.77 -6.56
N SER A 191 -10.38 -9.47 -5.42
CA SER A 191 -9.68 -8.82 -4.30
C SER A 191 -8.95 -9.87 -3.44
N LEU A 192 -7.74 -9.53 -3.02
CA LEU A 192 -6.85 -10.41 -2.26
C LEU A 192 -6.37 -9.72 -0.98
N ALA A 193 -6.18 -10.52 0.07
CA ALA A 193 -5.35 -10.18 1.21
C ALA A 193 -4.23 -11.22 1.33
N ILE A 194 -2.98 -10.78 1.17
CA ILE A 194 -1.80 -11.63 1.18
C ILE A 194 -1.11 -11.43 2.53
N GLN A 195 -1.28 -12.42 3.41
CA GLN A 195 -0.53 -12.56 4.65
C GLN A 195 0.85 -13.11 4.31
N GLY A 196 1.92 -12.41 4.65
CA GLY A 196 3.28 -12.89 4.38
C GLY A 196 4.25 -12.47 5.46
N ALA A 197 4.89 -13.45 6.09
CA ALA A 197 5.97 -13.23 7.05
C ALA A 197 7.14 -12.43 6.43
N PRO A 198 8.05 -11.87 7.26
CA PRO A 198 9.24 -11.20 6.77
C PRO A 198 10.03 -12.06 5.76
N GLY A 199 10.38 -11.46 4.63
CA GLY A 199 11.20 -12.13 3.61
C GLY A 199 10.49 -13.09 2.66
N THR A 200 9.16 -13.20 2.74
CA THR A 200 8.31 -13.97 1.79
C THR A 200 8.09 -13.26 0.44
N GLY A 201 8.52 -12.00 0.30
CA GLY A 201 8.41 -11.26 -0.95
C GLY A 201 7.03 -10.66 -1.24
N LYS A 202 6.15 -10.51 -0.22
CA LYS A 202 4.79 -9.95 -0.37
C LYS A 202 4.70 -8.65 -1.18
N THR A 203 5.58 -7.69 -0.92
CA THR A 203 5.65 -6.42 -1.66
C THR A 203 5.98 -6.64 -3.12
N ALA A 204 6.93 -7.54 -3.42
CA ALA A 204 7.29 -7.88 -4.78
C ALA A 204 6.10 -8.56 -5.51
N VAL A 205 5.39 -9.46 -4.84
CA VAL A 205 4.16 -10.09 -5.37
C VAL A 205 3.12 -9.03 -5.74
N GLY A 206 2.88 -8.05 -4.86
CA GLY A 206 1.95 -6.96 -5.12
C GLY A 206 2.34 -6.10 -6.32
N LEU A 207 3.61 -5.70 -6.43
CA LEU A 207 4.10 -4.89 -7.55
C LEU A 207 4.08 -5.66 -8.87
N HIS A 208 4.46 -6.94 -8.85
CA HIS A 208 4.35 -7.82 -10.01
C HIS A 208 2.91 -8.01 -10.45
N ARG A 209 1.99 -8.17 -9.50
CA ARG A 209 0.56 -8.21 -9.77
C ARG A 209 0.09 -6.92 -10.45
N ALA A 210 0.51 -5.75 -9.97
CA ALA A 210 0.22 -4.47 -10.63
C ALA A 210 0.67 -4.48 -12.10
N ALA A 211 1.92 -4.88 -12.33
CA ALA A 211 2.51 -4.90 -13.66
C ALA A 211 1.86 -5.92 -14.59
N PHE A 212 1.49 -7.09 -14.07
CA PHE A 212 0.72 -8.09 -14.81
C PHE A 212 -0.68 -7.58 -15.16
N LEU A 213 -1.39 -6.97 -14.21
CA LEU A 213 -2.74 -6.45 -14.44
C LEU A 213 -2.74 -5.32 -15.47
N LEU A 214 -1.76 -4.41 -15.41
CA LEU A 214 -1.59 -3.33 -16.40
C LEU A 214 -1.31 -3.87 -17.81
N TYR A 215 -0.62 -5.01 -17.91
CA TYR A 215 -0.41 -5.71 -19.18
C TYR A 215 -1.68 -6.41 -19.66
N ALA A 216 -2.25 -7.30 -18.85
CA ALA A 216 -3.37 -8.17 -19.23
C ALA A 216 -4.69 -7.40 -19.40
N TYR A 217 -4.91 -6.33 -18.63
CA TYR A 217 -6.15 -5.55 -18.59
C TYR A 217 -5.95 -4.09 -19.02
N ARG A 218 -4.95 -3.84 -19.89
CA ARG A 218 -4.55 -2.49 -20.34
C ARG A 218 -5.71 -1.62 -20.82
N SER A 219 -6.67 -2.22 -21.55
CA SER A 219 -7.83 -1.50 -22.09
C SER A 219 -8.77 -0.95 -21.02
N GLN A 220 -8.82 -1.60 -19.84
CA GLN A 220 -9.62 -1.16 -18.70
C GLN A 220 -8.81 -0.21 -17.81
N LEU A 221 -7.60 -0.62 -17.43
CA LEU A 221 -6.80 0.08 -16.42
C LEU A 221 -6.17 1.39 -16.92
N SER A 222 -5.93 1.54 -18.22
CA SER A 222 -5.49 2.83 -18.78
C SER A 222 -6.50 3.98 -18.57
N ARG A 223 -7.78 3.66 -18.33
CA ARG A 223 -8.85 4.64 -18.08
C ARG A 223 -9.13 4.82 -16.59
N THR A 224 -9.13 3.73 -15.84
CA THR A 224 -9.52 3.72 -14.42
C THR A 224 -8.34 3.87 -13.46
N GLY A 225 -7.10 3.68 -13.93
CA GLY A 225 -5.89 3.82 -13.13
C GLY A 225 -5.62 2.67 -12.14
N VAL A 226 -4.37 2.60 -11.69
CA VAL A 226 -3.89 1.72 -10.63
C VAL A 226 -3.17 2.56 -9.59
N LEU A 227 -3.48 2.34 -8.31
CA LEU A 227 -2.86 3.03 -7.18
C LEU A 227 -2.08 2.05 -6.31
N VAL A 228 -0.85 2.40 -5.96
CA VAL A 228 -0.05 1.71 -4.93
C VAL A 228 0.01 2.59 -3.70
N VAL A 229 -0.44 2.07 -2.57
CA VAL A 229 -0.42 2.74 -1.27
C VAL A 229 0.68 2.12 -0.42
N GLY A 230 1.66 2.93 -0.04
CA GLY A 230 2.77 2.52 0.83
C GLY A 230 2.67 3.13 2.23
N PRO A 231 3.39 2.56 3.22
CA PRO A 231 3.35 3.02 4.61
C PRO A 231 3.97 4.41 4.81
N ASN A 232 5.01 4.76 4.05
CA ASN A 232 5.72 6.03 4.18
C ASN A 232 6.42 6.43 2.86
N ARG A 233 6.88 7.69 2.78
CA ARG A 233 7.54 8.22 1.57
C ARG A 233 8.86 7.53 1.27
N SER A 234 9.67 7.21 2.27
CA SER A 234 10.96 6.53 2.09
C SER A 234 10.79 5.16 1.42
N PHE A 235 9.76 4.42 1.80
CA PHE A 235 9.38 3.17 1.15
C PHE A 235 8.93 3.39 -0.30
N LEU A 236 8.09 4.40 -0.55
CA LEU A 236 7.64 4.71 -1.91
C LEU A 236 8.82 5.10 -2.81
N ASP A 237 9.76 5.90 -2.32
CA ASP A 237 10.98 6.27 -3.04
C ASP A 237 11.84 5.03 -3.35
N TYR A 238 11.90 4.07 -2.42
CA TYR A 238 12.60 2.80 -2.62
C TYR A 238 11.98 1.95 -3.74
N ILE A 239 10.65 1.89 -3.82
CA ILE A 239 9.93 1.12 -4.85
C ILE A 239 9.62 1.92 -6.13
N ALA A 240 9.86 3.23 -6.15
CA ALA A 240 9.45 4.14 -7.23
C ALA A 240 9.92 3.67 -8.61
N ASN A 241 11.10 3.07 -8.68
CA ASN A 241 11.72 2.60 -9.92
C ASN A 241 11.39 1.15 -10.30
N VAL A 242 10.63 0.41 -9.46
CA VAL A 242 10.29 -1.00 -9.72
C VAL A 242 9.33 -1.12 -10.88
N LEU A 243 8.16 -0.48 -10.81
CA LEU A 243 7.15 -0.55 -11.88
C LEU A 243 7.68 0.00 -13.21
N PRO A 244 8.40 1.14 -13.26
CA PRO A 244 9.08 1.58 -14.48
C PRO A 244 10.08 0.56 -15.03
N ALA A 245 10.85 -0.12 -14.18
CA ALA A 245 11.77 -1.17 -14.60
C ALA A 245 11.05 -2.43 -15.13
N LEU A 246 9.78 -2.62 -14.77
CA LEU A 246 8.87 -3.64 -15.33
C LEU A 246 8.15 -3.16 -16.60
N GLY A 247 8.45 -1.96 -17.09
CA GLY A 247 7.86 -1.38 -18.30
C GLY A 247 6.55 -0.63 -18.08
N GLU A 248 6.17 -0.34 -16.83
CA GLU A 248 4.91 0.31 -16.48
C GLU A 248 5.10 1.72 -15.90
N VAL A 249 4.43 2.70 -16.48
CA VAL A 249 4.50 4.13 -16.08
C VAL A 249 3.16 4.70 -15.62
N ASP A 250 2.07 3.91 -15.69
CA ASP A 250 0.70 4.39 -15.51
C ASP A 250 0.15 4.16 -14.07
N ALA A 251 0.99 3.74 -13.12
CA ALA A 251 0.60 3.54 -11.72
C ALA A 251 0.96 4.76 -10.86
N THR A 252 -0.01 5.24 -10.07
CA THR A 252 0.23 6.27 -9.06
C THR A 252 0.70 5.63 -7.76
N GLN A 253 1.57 6.33 -7.03
CA GLN A 253 2.14 5.86 -5.76
C GLN A 253 1.93 6.96 -4.71
N GLU A 254 1.25 6.65 -3.61
CA GLU A 254 0.91 7.62 -2.56
C GLU A 254 0.97 6.96 -1.18
N THR A 255 1.16 7.76 -0.13
CA THR A 255 0.85 7.30 1.23
C THR A 255 -0.64 7.49 1.51
N ILE A 256 -1.19 6.77 2.49
CA ILE A 256 -2.59 6.97 2.90
C ILE A 256 -2.85 8.43 3.30
N ASP A 257 -1.95 9.04 4.07
CA ASP A 257 -2.09 10.43 4.51
C ASP A 257 -2.03 11.42 3.34
N SER A 258 -1.14 11.19 2.36
CA SER A 258 -1.07 12.02 1.15
C SER A 258 -2.35 11.94 0.33
N LEU A 259 -2.86 10.71 0.14
CA LEU A 259 -4.11 10.43 -0.58
C LEU A 259 -5.32 11.12 0.07
N LEU A 260 -5.43 11.07 1.40
CA LEU A 260 -6.56 11.66 2.13
C LEU A 260 -6.41 13.18 2.32
N SER A 261 -5.17 13.69 2.43
CA SER A 261 -4.88 15.12 2.41
C SER A 261 -5.29 15.75 1.09
N ALA A 262 -4.95 15.09 -0.03
CA ALA A 262 -5.32 15.52 -1.37
C ALA A 262 -6.85 15.51 -1.59
N SER A 263 -7.58 14.51 -1.09
CA SER A 263 -9.05 14.46 -1.26
C SER A 263 -9.79 15.48 -0.38
N SER A 264 -9.27 15.77 0.80
CA SER A 264 -9.86 16.72 1.77
C SER A 264 -9.42 18.18 1.55
N GLY A 265 -8.30 18.38 0.85
CA GLY A 265 -7.63 19.67 0.72
C GLY A 265 -7.13 20.21 2.06
N VAL A 266 -6.72 19.32 2.97
CA VAL A 266 -6.26 19.62 4.32
C VAL A 266 -4.86 19.05 4.52
N GLU A 267 -4.00 19.81 5.19
CA GLU A 267 -2.68 19.35 5.60
C GLU A 267 -2.69 18.96 7.08
N VAL A 268 -1.98 17.88 7.41
CA VAL A 268 -1.76 17.46 8.80
C VAL A 268 -0.80 18.44 9.48
N ARG A 269 -1.27 19.05 10.57
CA ARG A 269 -0.49 20.02 11.39
C ARG A 269 -0.61 19.78 12.89
N GLY A 270 -1.51 18.87 13.29
CA GLY A 270 -1.70 18.45 14.68
C GLY A 270 -1.06 17.10 14.94
N THR A 271 -0.80 16.84 16.22
CA THR A 271 -0.48 15.52 16.77
C THR A 271 -1.58 15.15 17.77
N GLU A 272 -1.77 13.86 18.02
CA GLU A 272 -2.78 13.38 18.96
C GLU A 272 -2.30 12.14 19.72
N LEU A 273 -3.02 11.83 20.80
CA LEU A 273 -2.80 10.63 21.60
C LEU A 273 -3.28 9.38 20.83
N CYS A 274 -2.63 8.25 21.08
CA CYS A 274 -2.92 6.99 20.39
C CYS A 274 -4.37 6.53 20.58
N ASP A 275 -4.92 6.63 21.79
CA ASP A 275 -6.30 6.20 22.07
C ASP A 275 -7.33 7.05 21.33
N LEU A 276 -7.06 8.35 21.17
CA LEU A 276 -7.91 9.23 20.39
C LEU A 276 -7.83 8.90 18.89
N ALA A 277 -6.63 8.67 18.36
CA ALA A 277 -6.45 8.25 16.97
C ALA A 277 -7.14 6.90 16.70
N ALA A 278 -7.06 5.96 17.66
CA ALA A 278 -7.74 4.67 17.59
C ALA A 278 -9.26 4.83 17.52
N LEU A 279 -9.84 5.66 18.41
CA LEU A 279 -11.27 5.94 18.43
C LEU A 279 -11.75 6.63 17.13
N LYS A 280 -10.99 7.60 16.60
CA LYS A 280 -11.29 8.21 15.30
C LYS A 280 -11.16 7.21 14.14
N GLY A 281 -10.28 6.22 14.27
CA GLY A 281 -10.10 5.13 13.31
C GLY A 281 -11.18 4.05 13.36
N ASP A 282 -12.03 4.05 14.38
CA ASP A 282 -13.10 3.07 14.61
C ASP A 282 -14.20 3.17 13.52
N PRO A 283 -14.68 2.04 12.96
CA PRO A 283 -15.70 2.07 11.92
C PRO A 283 -17.05 2.67 12.36
N ARG A 284 -17.34 2.69 13.67
CA ARG A 284 -18.54 3.32 14.24
C ARG A 284 -18.60 4.82 13.93
N MET A 285 -17.46 5.48 13.78
CA MET A 285 -17.41 6.90 13.40
C MET A 285 -18.09 7.19 12.06
N ALA A 286 -18.08 6.25 11.11
CA ALA A 286 -18.83 6.41 9.86
C ALA A 286 -20.34 6.53 10.08
N GLN A 287 -20.88 5.81 11.07
CA GLN A 287 -22.30 5.90 11.43
C GLN A 287 -22.64 7.23 12.09
N VAL A 288 -21.76 7.71 12.98
CA VAL A 288 -21.90 9.03 13.63
C VAL A 288 -21.88 10.14 12.59
N ILE A 289 -20.91 10.11 11.66
CA ILE A 289 -20.80 11.08 10.56
C ILE A 289 -22.06 11.06 9.69
N SER A 290 -22.55 9.88 9.33
CA SER A 290 -23.76 9.74 8.52
C SER A 290 -24.99 10.33 9.24
N ARG A 291 -25.22 9.96 10.51
CA ARG A 291 -26.32 10.53 11.32
C ARG A 291 -26.21 12.05 11.42
N ALA A 292 -25.03 12.57 11.74
CA ALA A 292 -24.80 13.99 11.90
C ALA A 292 -25.02 14.78 10.60
N LEU A 293 -24.63 14.23 9.45
CA LEU A 293 -24.87 14.87 8.16
C LEU A 293 -26.37 14.91 7.81
N TRP A 294 -27.04 13.76 7.92
CA TRP A 294 -28.44 13.62 7.52
C TRP A 294 -29.43 14.28 8.49
N ALA A 295 -29.06 14.45 9.77
CA ALA A 295 -29.82 15.27 10.72
C ALA A 295 -29.94 16.75 10.32
N GLY A 296 -29.07 17.23 9.44
CA GLY A 296 -29.18 18.58 8.86
C GLY A 296 -30.38 18.74 7.91
N VAL A 297 -30.95 17.65 7.40
CA VAL A 297 -32.13 17.68 6.53
C VAL A 297 -33.38 17.83 7.39
N CYS A 298 -34.07 18.96 7.26
CA CYS A 298 -35.23 19.30 8.08
C CYS A 298 -36.55 18.97 7.36
N PRO A 299 -37.61 18.56 8.10
CA PRO A 299 -38.95 18.47 7.56
C PRO A 299 -39.53 19.86 7.23
N ALA A 300 -40.49 19.89 6.33
CA ALA A 300 -41.19 21.10 5.91
C ALA A 300 -42.09 21.63 7.03
N ARG A 301 -41.84 22.87 7.47
CA ARG A 301 -42.65 23.56 8.50
C ARG A 301 -43.81 24.38 7.94
N GLY A 302 -43.99 24.40 6.62
CA GLY A 302 -45.02 25.20 5.95
C GLY A 302 -44.98 25.05 4.43
N PRO A 303 -45.99 25.58 3.72
CA PRO A 303 -46.13 25.39 2.28
C PRO A 303 -45.11 26.20 1.47
N LEU A 304 -44.78 25.70 0.29
CA LEU A 304 -44.03 26.40 -0.75
C LEU A 304 -45.01 27.16 -1.65
N ALA A 305 -44.91 28.49 -1.65
CA ALA A 305 -45.68 29.36 -2.54
C ALA A 305 -44.81 29.89 -3.69
N VAL A 306 -45.19 29.60 -4.94
CA VAL A 306 -44.49 30.07 -6.14
C VAL A 306 -45.40 30.98 -6.96
N ALA A 307 -45.06 32.27 -7.02
CA ALA A 307 -45.75 33.24 -7.86
C ALA A 307 -45.33 33.09 -9.33
N ARG A 308 -46.31 33.00 -10.23
CA ARG A 308 -46.09 32.98 -11.69
C ARG A 308 -47.25 33.67 -12.40
N GLY A 309 -46.98 34.79 -13.06
CA GLY A 309 -48.02 35.66 -13.61
C GLY A 309 -48.89 36.25 -12.49
N SER A 310 -50.21 36.18 -12.64
CA SER A 310 -51.18 36.59 -11.62
C SER A 310 -51.54 35.49 -10.61
N ARG A 311 -51.04 34.25 -10.80
CA ARG A 311 -51.36 33.10 -9.94
C ARG A 311 -50.21 32.77 -8.98
N THR A 312 -50.57 32.22 -7.83
CA THR A 312 -49.63 31.65 -6.87
C THR A 312 -49.94 30.18 -6.68
N TRP A 313 -48.97 29.33 -6.98
CA TRP A 313 -49.05 27.88 -6.83
C TRP A 313 -48.56 27.48 -5.44
N ARG A 314 -49.27 26.60 -4.76
CA ARG A 314 -48.98 26.24 -3.36
C ARG A 314 -48.81 24.74 -3.21
N VAL A 315 -47.59 24.32 -2.91
CA VAL A 315 -47.29 22.94 -2.51
C VAL A 315 -47.30 22.88 -0.99
N ASP A 316 -48.07 21.97 -0.41
CA ASP A 316 -48.16 21.79 1.04
C ASP A 316 -46.90 21.13 1.63
N ALA A 317 -46.81 21.11 2.96
CA ALA A 317 -45.66 20.54 3.66
C ALA A 317 -45.52 19.02 3.43
N GLU A 318 -46.64 18.30 3.34
CA GLU A 318 -46.64 16.84 3.16
C GLU A 318 -46.07 16.44 1.78
N ALA A 319 -46.47 17.12 0.71
CA ALA A 319 -45.93 16.89 -0.62
C ALA A 319 -44.44 17.29 -0.71
N ILE A 320 -44.01 18.34 0.01
CA ILE A 320 -42.60 18.72 0.12
C ILE A 320 -41.80 17.61 0.82
N ASP A 321 -42.30 17.13 1.96
CA ASP A 321 -41.65 16.05 2.71
C ASP A 321 -41.58 14.76 1.89
N HIS A 322 -42.64 14.44 1.13
CA HIS A 322 -42.61 13.33 0.19
C HIS A 322 -41.50 13.48 -0.87
N CYS A 323 -41.28 14.69 -1.40
CA CYS A 323 -40.19 14.95 -2.34
C CYS A 323 -38.81 14.72 -1.69
N VAL A 324 -38.63 15.15 -0.44
CA VAL A 324 -37.38 14.96 0.32
C VAL A 324 -37.15 13.46 0.59
N GLN A 325 -38.16 12.76 1.11
CA GLN A 325 -38.06 11.32 1.40
C GLN A 325 -37.82 10.49 0.14
N ARG A 326 -38.43 10.86 -0.99
CA ARG A 326 -38.18 10.23 -2.29
C ARG A 326 -36.73 10.34 -2.73
N LEU A 327 -36.05 11.45 -2.40
CA LEU A 327 -34.62 11.62 -2.69
C LEU A 327 -33.76 10.80 -1.74
N ILE A 328 -34.04 10.83 -0.45
CA ILE A 328 -33.31 10.06 0.58
C ILE A 328 -33.40 8.56 0.27
N GLY A 329 -34.58 8.04 -0.04
CA GLY A 329 -34.82 6.62 -0.33
C GLY A 329 -34.11 6.09 -1.59
N ARG A 330 -33.55 6.95 -2.43
CA ARG A 330 -32.77 6.56 -3.63
C ARG A 330 -31.29 6.28 -3.34
N GLY A 331 -30.82 6.48 -2.10
CA GLY A 331 -29.40 6.29 -1.76
C GLY A 331 -28.45 7.27 -2.46
N ILE A 332 -28.95 8.45 -2.81
CA ILE A 332 -28.13 9.50 -3.42
C ILE A 332 -27.24 10.18 -2.37
N ARG A 333 -26.11 10.75 -2.81
CA ARG A 333 -25.25 11.56 -1.94
C ARG A 333 -25.89 12.89 -1.61
N TYR A 334 -25.48 13.47 -0.49
CA TYR A 334 -26.12 14.66 0.09
C TYR A 334 -26.17 15.84 -0.89
N ASP A 335 -25.07 16.15 -1.58
CA ASP A 335 -25.05 17.28 -2.53
C ASP A 335 -25.85 16.99 -3.81
N ALA A 336 -25.87 15.74 -4.27
CA ALA A 336 -26.69 15.35 -5.41
C ALA A 336 -28.19 15.50 -5.09
N GLY A 337 -28.61 15.10 -3.89
CA GLY A 337 -29.98 15.30 -3.40
C GLY A 337 -30.34 16.78 -3.29
N ARG A 338 -29.45 17.57 -2.69
CA ARG A 338 -29.60 19.03 -2.59
C ARG A 338 -29.74 19.71 -3.97
N GLN A 339 -28.97 19.27 -4.97
CA GLN A 339 -29.04 19.81 -6.33
C GLN A 339 -30.31 19.36 -7.08
N ALA A 340 -30.81 18.16 -6.80
CA ALA A 340 -32.02 17.61 -7.42
C ALA A 340 -33.32 18.16 -6.81
N LEU A 341 -33.32 18.52 -5.52
CA LEU A 341 -34.52 18.95 -4.79
C LEU A 341 -35.29 20.10 -5.47
N PRO A 342 -34.66 21.19 -5.97
CA PRO A 342 -35.38 22.24 -6.67
C PRO A 342 -36.18 21.76 -7.90
N LEU A 343 -35.65 20.74 -8.61
CA LEU A 343 -36.31 20.17 -9.77
C LEU A 343 -37.55 19.35 -9.36
N LEU A 344 -37.42 18.52 -8.32
CA LEU A 344 -38.55 17.75 -7.77
C LEU A 344 -39.64 18.64 -7.17
N LEU A 345 -39.27 19.69 -6.45
CA LEU A 345 -40.24 20.67 -5.95
C LEU A 345 -40.95 21.38 -7.10
N SER A 346 -40.25 21.65 -8.21
CA SER A 346 -40.88 22.20 -9.40
C SER A 346 -41.84 21.22 -10.07
N ASP A 347 -41.58 19.92 -10.05
CA ASP A 347 -42.53 18.90 -10.55
C ASP A 347 -43.84 18.91 -9.79
N ALA A 348 -43.79 19.04 -8.46
CA ALA A 348 -45.00 19.16 -7.65
C ALA A 348 -45.82 20.41 -8.00
N VAL A 349 -45.15 21.55 -8.27
CA VAL A 349 -45.80 22.78 -8.75
C VAL A 349 -46.41 22.57 -10.14
N LEU A 350 -45.68 21.93 -11.05
CA LEU A 350 -46.14 21.66 -12.41
C LEU A 350 -47.32 20.68 -12.44
N ALA A 351 -47.35 19.69 -11.56
CA ALA A 351 -48.48 18.77 -11.43
C ALA A 351 -49.78 19.53 -11.09
N GLN A 352 -49.70 20.52 -10.19
CA GLN A 352 -50.83 21.42 -9.91
C GLN A 352 -51.20 22.27 -11.14
N MET A 353 -50.21 22.85 -11.83
CA MET A 353 -50.45 23.63 -13.06
C MET A 353 -51.15 22.80 -14.14
N GLY A 354 -50.70 21.56 -14.35
CA GLY A 354 -51.27 20.64 -15.33
C GLY A 354 -52.69 20.21 -14.96
N SER A 355 -52.98 20.02 -13.66
CA SER A 355 -54.34 19.73 -13.19
C SER A 355 -55.33 20.88 -13.48
N GLU A 356 -54.84 22.11 -13.60
CA GLU A 356 -55.62 23.29 -14.03
C GLU A 356 -55.59 23.52 -15.56
N GLY A 357 -55.04 22.59 -16.34
CA GLY A 357 -55.02 22.64 -17.80
C GLY A 357 -53.95 23.55 -18.41
N LEU A 358 -52.93 23.96 -17.65
CA LEU A 358 -51.81 24.75 -18.18
C LEU A 358 -50.78 23.85 -18.85
N ALA A 359 -50.23 24.32 -19.98
CA ALA A 359 -49.14 23.63 -20.65
C ALA A 359 -47.86 23.65 -19.78
N THR A 360 -47.31 22.47 -19.52
CA THR A 360 -46.09 22.27 -18.74
C THR A 360 -45.02 21.63 -19.62
N ASP A 361 -43.89 22.30 -19.78
CA ASP A 361 -42.72 21.83 -20.53
C ASP A 361 -41.43 21.89 -19.68
N ASP A 362 -40.36 21.26 -20.15
CA ASP A 362 -39.04 21.25 -19.48
C ASP A 362 -38.51 22.66 -19.22
N ARG A 363 -38.84 23.62 -20.11
CA ARG A 363 -38.44 25.02 -19.93
C ARG A 363 -39.16 25.63 -18.74
N THR A 364 -40.47 25.40 -18.61
CA THR A 364 -41.29 25.87 -17.49
C THR A 364 -40.81 25.27 -16.17
N GLN A 365 -40.54 23.97 -16.14
CA GLN A 365 -39.98 23.26 -15.00
C GLN A 365 -38.67 23.93 -14.53
N ARG A 366 -37.70 24.11 -15.44
CA ARG A 366 -36.41 24.75 -15.14
C ARG A 366 -36.56 26.19 -14.66
N THR A 367 -37.52 26.95 -15.19
CA THR A 367 -37.82 28.31 -14.72
C THR A 367 -38.37 28.30 -13.29
N VAL A 368 -39.30 27.39 -12.97
CA VAL A 368 -39.87 27.25 -11.62
C VAL A 368 -38.80 26.80 -10.63
N ALA A 369 -37.99 25.80 -10.98
CA ALA A 369 -36.87 25.32 -10.16
C ALA A 369 -35.84 26.42 -9.84
N ARG A 370 -35.66 27.38 -10.76
CA ARG A 370 -34.74 28.51 -10.57
C ARG A 370 -35.32 29.68 -9.76
N SER A 371 -36.62 29.65 -9.46
CA SER A 371 -37.30 30.72 -8.70
C SER A 371 -36.72 30.88 -7.29
N ALA A 372 -36.77 32.12 -6.77
CA ALA A 372 -36.25 32.43 -5.45
C ALA A 372 -37.00 31.65 -4.34
N ALA A 373 -38.31 31.43 -4.50
CA ALA A 373 -39.13 30.67 -3.57
C ALA A 373 -38.66 29.22 -3.45
N VAL A 374 -38.52 28.52 -4.58
CA VAL A 374 -38.06 27.12 -4.60
C VAL A 374 -36.64 27.00 -4.09
N LYS A 375 -35.71 27.86 -4.53
CA LYS A 375 -34.32 27.84 -4.04
C LYS A 375 -34.21 28.09 -2.55
N THR A 376 -34.99 29.03 -2.01
CA THR A 376 -35.00 29.34 -0.57
C THR A 376 -35.58 28.18 0.23
N CYS A 377 -36.68 27.58 -0.24
CA CYS A 377 -37.28 26.40 0.37
C CYS A 377 -36.29 25.23 0.39
N ALA A 378 -35.72 24.87 -0.77
CA ALA A 378 -34.72 23.81 -0.88
C ALA A 378 -33.49 24.04 0.02
N LYS A 379 -32.98 25.28 0.10
CA LYS A 379 -31.84 25.62 0.96
C LYS A 379 -32.16 25.50 2.45
N LYS A 380 -33.40 25.78 2.87
CA LYS A 380 -33.84 25.64 4.27
C LYS A 380 -34.02 24.18 4.66
N LEU A 381 -34.59 23.36 3.78
CA LEU A 381 -34.82 21.94 4.01
C LEU A 381 -33.51 21.15 3.96
N TRP A 382 -32.61 21.54 3.05
CA TRP A 382 -31.37 20.81 2.75
C TRP A 382 -30.18 21.77 2.67
N PRO A 383 -29.65 22.19 3.84
CA PRO A 383 -28.61 23.23 3.91
C PRO A 383 -27.29 22.76 3.28
N PRO A 384 -26.49 23.67 2.69
CA PRO A 384 -25.14 23.31 2.25
C PRO A 384 -24.27 22.90 3.44
N MET A 385 -23.44 21.88 3.25
CA MET A 385 -22.52 21.38 4.26
C MET A 385 -21.19 21.03 3.60
N THR A 386 -20.09 21.19 4.33
CA THR A 386 -18.76 20.71 3.91
C THR A 386 -18.23 19.72 4.92
N ALA A 387 -17.37 18.79 4.50
CA ALA A 387 -16.79 17.78 5.40
C ALA A 387 -16.05 18.43 6.58
N ARG A 388 -15.29 19.50 6.32
CA ARG A 388 -14.57 20.24 7.36
C ARG A 388 -15.52 20.86 8.38
N GLN A 389 -16.64 21.43 7.95
CA GLN A 389 -17.63 22.01 8.86
C GLN A 389 -18.30 20.93 9.71
N LEU A 390 -18.68 19.81 9.09
CA LEU A 390 -19.32 18.69 9.79
C LEU A 390 -18.40 18.08 10.84
N VAL A 391 -17.19 17.67 10.43
CA VAL A 391 -16.22 17.02 11.33
C VAL A 391 -15.75 18.00 12.40
N ALA A 392 -15.47 19.27 12.07
CA ALA A 392 -15.09 20.25 13.08
C ALA A 392 -16.23 20.48 14.08
N ARG A 393 -17.50 20.53 13.65
CA ARG A 393 -18.62 20.68 14.58
C ARG A 393 -18.74 19.46 15.49
N MET A 394 -18.67 18.26 14.92
CA MET A 394 -18.71 17.00 15.67
C MET A 394 -17.60 16.90 16.73
N LEU A 395 -16.40 17.41 16.46
CA LEU A 395 -15.26 17.37 17.39
C LEU A 395 -15.20 18.55 18.37
N ASN A 396 -16.04 19.58 18.24
CA ASN A 396 -16.00 20.78 19.10
C ASN A 396 -17.31 21.05 19.87
N ASP A 397 -18.46 20.57 19.38
CA ASP A 397 -19.77 20.80 19.97
C ASP A 397 -20.25 19.54 20.71
N ALA A 398 -20.14 19.58 22.04
CA ALA A 398 -20.47 18.44 22.90
C ALA A 398 -21.94 18.00 22.77
N GLY A 399 -22.88 18.95 22.63
CA GLY A 399 -24.29 18.63 22.48
C GLY A 399 -24.57 17.97 21.13
N PHE A 400 -23.96 18.49 20.07
CA PHE A 400 -24.08 17.92 18.72
C PHE A 400 -23.46 16.52 18.63
N LEU A 401 -22.30 16.30 19.26
CA LEU A 401 -21.70 14.96 19.33
C LEU A 401 -22.60 13.99 20.09
N ALA A 402 -23.07 14.37 21.29
CA ALA A 402 -23.91 13.51 22.12
C ALA A 402 -25.20 13.09 21.42
N GLU A 403 -25.87 14.01 20.73
CA GLU A 403 -27.10 13.72 19.98
C GLU A 403 -26.87 12.66 18.89
N HIS A 404 -25.78 12.77 18.14
CA HIS A 404 -25.53 11.91 16.96
C HIS A 404 -24.73 10.65 17.27
N ALA A 405 -23.98 10.64 18.38
CA ALA A 405 -23.26 9.47 18.88
C ALA A 405 -24.10 8.61 19.83
N ASN A 406 -25.30 9.04 20.20
CA ASN A 406 -26.18 8.31 21.11
C ASN A 406 -26.42 6.85 20.66
N GLY A 407 -26.13 5.91 21.57
CA GLY A 407 -26.20 4.47 21.32
C GLY A 407 -25.13 3.91 20.38
N ILE A 408 -24.11 4.71 20.01
CA ILE A 408 -22.96 4.28 19.18
C ILE A 408 -21.66 4.38 19.98
N LEU A 409 -21.43 5.53 20.64
CA LEU A 409 -20.25 5.80 21.46
C LEU A 409 -20.68 5.98 22.92
N THR A 410 -19.84 5.48 23.82
CA THR A 410 -19.96 5.69 25.26
C THR A 410 -19.66 7.14 25.65
N ASP A 411 -20.10 7.56 26.83
CA ASP A 411 -19.83 8.91 27.33
C ASP A 411 -18.33 9.18 27.49
N ASP A 412 -17.54 8.17 27.83
CA ASP A 412 -16.09 8.27 27.99
C ASP A 412 -15.38 8.46 26.64
N GLU A 413 -15.80 7.73 25.60
CA GLU A 413 -15.33 7.91 24.23
C GLU A 413 -15.69 9.32 23.70
N GLN A 414 -16.91 9.81 23.99
CA GLN A 414 -17.32 11.16 23.63
C GLN A 414 -16.46 12.22 24.33
N ARG A 415 -16.18 12.05 25.63
CA ARG A 415 -15.26 12.94 26.37
C ARG A 415 -13.86 12.92 25.77
N LEU A 416 -13.36 11.76 25.35
CA LEU A 416 -12.05 11.63 24.71
C LEU A 416 -11.99 12.39 23.38
N LEU A 417 -13.02 12.30 22.54
CA LEU A 417 -13.13 13.06 21.28
C LEU A 417 -13.12 14.58 21.50
N LEU A 418 -13.69 15.03 22.62
CA LEU A 418 -13.82 16.45 22.99
C LEU A 418 -12.65 16.98 23.83
N ALA A 419 -11.60 16.18 24.08
CA ALA A 419 -10.49 16.55 24.96
C ALA A 419 -9.65 17.74 24.43
N HIS A 420 -9.78 18.10 23.15
CA HIS A 420 -9.07 19.23 22.54
C HIS A 420 -9.79 20.56 22.81
N LYS A 421 -9.02 21.64 22.95
CA LYS A 421 -9.59 22.98 23.15
C LYS A 421 -10.52 23.34 21.98
N PRO A 422 -11.77 23.75 22.24
CA PRO A 422 -12.73 24.02 21.18
C PRO A 422 -12.27 25.20 20.33
N VAL A 423 -12.35 25.05 19.02
CA VAL A 423 -11.93 26.08 18.06
C VAL A 423 -13.16 26.75 17.46
N ARG A 424 -13.17 28.10 17.41
CA ARG A 424 -14.33 28.89 16.92
C ARG A 424 -14.58 28.77 15.41
N ALA A 425 -13.58 28.38 14.62
CA ALA A 425 -13.67 28.28 13.17
C ALA A 425 -12.97 27.02 12.66
N SER A 426 -13.57 26.33 11.67
CA SER A 426 -13.00 25.12 11.07
C SER A 426 -11.65 25.37 10.36
N SER A 427 -11.35 26.62 9.97
CA SER A 427 -10.07 27.02 9.40
C SER A 427 -8.93 27.09 10.42
N ALA A 428 -9.23 27.17 11.71
CA ALA A 428 -8.25 27.23 12.79
C ALA A 428 -7.98 25.85 13.44
N VAL A 429 -8.66 24.80 12.99
CA VAL A 429 -8.46 23.43 13.46
C VAL A 429 -7.09 22.93 12.98
N ARG A 430 -6.31 22.38 13.91
CA ARG A 430 -5.05 21.67 13.61
C ARG A 430 -5.36 20.20 13.39
N TRP A 431 -5.65 19.86 12.15
CA TRP A 431 -6.01 18.51 11.76
C TRP A 431 -4.86 17.52 11.96
N THR A 432 -5.22 16.33 12.44
CA THR A 432 -4.31 15.20 12.66
C THR A 432 -4.42 14.19 11.51
N SER A 433 -3.58 13.16 11.51
CA SER A 433 -3.66 12.08 10.52
C SER A 433 -4.99 11.30 10.62
N ALA A 434 -5.47 10.98 11.83
CA ALA A 434 -6.73 10.24 11.99
C ALA A 434 -7.96 11.06 11.55
N ASP A 435 -7.92 12.39 11.68
CA ASP A 435 -8.99 13.27 11.20
C ASP A 435 -9.19 13.18 9.69
N LEU A 436 -8.13 12.92 8.92
CA LEU A 436 -8.22 12.82 7.46
C LEU A 436 -9.20 11.72 7.02
N ALA A 437 -9.25 10.61 7.75
CA ALA A 437 -10.15 9.50 7.45
C ALA A 437 -11.62 9.86 7.73
N LEU A 438 -11.88 10.65 8.78
CA LEU A 438 -13.20 11.21 9.08
C LEU A 438 -13.64 12.21 8.00
N LEU A 439 -12.74 13.09 7.59
CA LEU A 439 -12.98 14.06 6.52
C LEU A 439 -13.27 13.37 5.18
N ASP A 440 -12.54 12.30 4.87
CA ASP A 440 -12.76 11.53 3.64
C ASP A 440 -14.11 10.80 3.66
N GLU A 441 -14.53 10.21 4.78
CA GLU A 441 -15.86 9.62 4.92
C GLU A 441 -16.96 10.67 4.74
N ALA A 442 -16.84 11.82 5.41
CA ALA A 442 -17.79 12.91 5.26
C ALA A 442 -17.85 13.44 3.81
N ASN A 443 -16.70 13.55 3.13
CA ASN A 443 -16.64 13.95 1.73
C ASN A 443 -17.37 12.98 0.81
N ASP A 444 -17.21 11.67 0.98
CA ASP A 444 -17.93 10.69 0.16
C ASP A 444 -19.45 10.72 0.37
N GLN A 445 -19.90 10.97 1.61
CA GLN A 445 -21.32 11.15 1.92
C GLN A 445 -21.89 12.41 1.25
N LEU A 446 -21.08 13.46 1.13
CA LEU A 446 -21.42 14.69 0.41
C LEU A 446 -21.47 14.47 -1.10
N ALA A 447 -20.37 13.96 -1.67
CA ALA A 447 -20.18 13.71 -3.08
C ALA A 447 -19.38 12.41 -3.30
N ARG A 448 -19.87 11.56 -4.20
CA ARG A 448 -19.33 10.21 -4.41
C ARG A 448 -17.84 10.26 -4.78
N THR A 449 -17.01 9.50 -4.06
CA THR A 449 -15.60 9.31 -4.41
C THR A 449 -15.47 8.51 -5.72
N PRO A 450 -14.67 8.97 -6.70
CA PRO A 450 -14.39 8.19 -7.91
C PRO A 450 -13.70 6.87 -7.61
N SER A 451 -14.03 5.83 -8.39
CA SER A 451 -13.37 4.52 -8.28
C SER A 451 -12.21 4.39 -9.26
N LEU A 452 -11.15 3.76 -8.79
CA LEU A 452 -10.02 3.26 -9.55
C LEU A 452 -10.28 1.81 -10.02
N GLY A 453 -9.44 1.32 -10.94
CA GLY A 453 -9.53 -0.05 -11.43
C GLY A 453 -8.91 -1.07 -10.47
N HIS A 454 -7.76 -0.74 -9.88
CA HIS A 454 -7.09 -1.59 -8.90
C HIS A 454 -6.32 -0.76 -7.86
N ILE A 455 -6.28 -1.23 -6.62
CA ILE A 455 -5.48 -0.63 -5.54
C ILE A 455 -4.63 -1.71 -4.89
N ILE A 456 -3.33 -1.47 -4.77
CA ILE A 456 -2.41 -2.28 -3.96
C ILE A 456 -2.09 -1.51 -2.70
N VAL A 457 -2.13 -2.18 -1.56
CA VAL A 457 -1.91 -1.57 -0.25
C VAL A 457 -0.87 -2.39 0.48
N ASP A 458 0.31 -1.82 0.70
CA ASP A 458 1.35 -2.46 1.50
C ASP A 458 1.26 -2.06 2.98
N GLU A 459 1.72 -2.95 3.85
CA GLU A 459 1.60 -2.85 5.31
C GLU A 459 0.17 -2.53 5.77
N ALA A 460 -0.82 -3.12 5.09
CA ALA A 460 -2.25 -2.84 5.28
C ALA A 460 -2.76 -3.17 6.69
N GLN A 461 -2.03 -4.00 7.46
CA GLN A 461 -2.39 -4.34 8.83
C GLN A 461 -2.33 -3.14 9.78
N ASP A 462 -1.59 -2.08 9.45
CA ASP A 462 -1.48 -0.89 10.30
C ASP A 462 -2.59 0.14 10.04
N LEU A 463 -3.37 -0.05 8.97
CA LEU A 463 -4.42 0.88 8.61
C LEU A 463 -5.62 0.71 9.52
N SER A 464 -6.20 1.84 9.96
CA SER A 464 -7.44 1.83 10.71
C SER A 464 -8.62 1.42 9.82
N ALA A 465 -9.72 0.98 10.44
CA ALA A 465 -10.92 0.63 9.70
C ALA A 465 -11.42 1.80 8.84
N MET A 466 -11.35 3.04 9.34
CA MET A 466 -11.73 4.23 8.57
C MET A 466 -10.80 4.50 7.38
N GLN A 467 -9.49 4.24 7.49
CA GLN A 467 -8.56 4.31 6.36
C GLN A 467 -8.83 3.21 5.32
N LEU A 468 -9.11 1.98 5.76
CA LEU A 468 -9.50 0.88 4.87
C LEU A 468 -10.82 1.18 4.14
N ARG A 469 -11.79 1.80 4.81
CA ARG A 469 -13.02 2.30 4.17
C ARG A 469 -12.73 3.36 3.10
N ALA A 470 -11.79 4.27 3.35
CA ALA A 470 -11.38 5.27 2.38
C ALA A 470 -10.77 4.66 1.11
N LEU A 471 -9.99 3.59 1.25
CA LEU A 471 -9.47 2.81 0.13
C LEU A 471 -10.59 2.03 -0.58
N GLY A 472 -11.49 1.43 0.19
CA GLY A 472 -12.66 0.71 -0.33
C GLY A 472 -13.56 1.57 -1.22
N ARG A 473 -13.82 2.82 -0.83
CA ARG A 473 -14.56 3.79 -1.66
C ARG A 473 -13.91 4.03 -3.02
N ARG A 474 -12.59 4.14 -3.05
CA ARG A 474 -11.76 4.30 -4.24
C ARG A 474 -11.62 3.02 -5.06
N ALA A 475 -12.12 1.88 -4.58
CA ALA A 475 -12.19 0.62 -5.29
C ALA A 475 -13.63 0.06 -5.31
N SER A 476 -14.64 0.93 -5.27
CA SER A 476 -16.04 0.52 -5.23
C SER A 476 -16.44 -0.33 -6.43
N THR A 477 -15.95 0.00 -7.63
CA THR A 477 -16.12 -0.84 -8.85
C THR A 477 -14.86 -1.60 -9.25
N GLY A 478 -13.72 -1.32 -8.61
CA GLY A 478 -12.44 -1.99 -8.84
C GLY A 478 -12.18 -3.13 -7.87
N SER A 479 -10.91 -3.54 -7.77
CA SER A 479 -10.44 -4.56 -6.81
C SER A 479 -9.26 -4.07 -5.97
N LEU A 480 -8.95 -4.80 -4.89
CA LEU A 480 -7.82 -4.49 -4.01
C LEU A 480 -6.88 -5.68 -3.84
N THR A 481 -5.59 -5.39 -3.63
CA THR A 481 -4.60 -6.34 -3.11
C THR A 481 -4.02 -5.76 -1.82
N LEU A 482 -4.47 -6.27 -0.68
CA LEU A 482 -3.90 -5.95 0.63
C LEU A 482 -2.69 -6.84 0.86
N LEU A 483 -1.56 -6.25 1.25
CA LEU A 483 -0.33 -6.95 1.59
C LEU A 483 0.02 -6.60 3.02
N GLY A 484 0.46 -7.58 3.80
CA GLY A 484 0.88 -7.30 5.15
C GLY A 484 1.25 -8.53 5.95
N ASP A 485 1.49 -8.29 7.24
CA ASP A 485 1.74 -9.32 8.22
C ASP A 485 1.05 -8.95 9.54
N LEU A 486 0.02 -9.70 9.95
CA LEU A 486 -0.70 -9.44 11.20
C LEU A 486 0.23 -9.53 12.44
N ALA A 487 1.32 -10.30 12.39
CA ALA A 487 2.33 -10.32 13.46
C ALA A 487 3.11 -9.01 13.58
N GLN A 488 3.06 -8.15 12.55
CA GLN A 488 3.69 -6.83 12.53
C GLN A 488 2.69 -5.69 12.73
N ALA A 489 1.46 -5.96 13.19
CA ALA A 489 0.47 -4.93 13.49
C ALA A 489 0.82 -4.20 14.80
N THR A 490 1.53 -3.07 14.68
CA THR A 490 2.06 -2.31 15.83
C THR A 490 1.19 -1.14 16.26
N THR A 491 0.25 -0.71 15.41
CA THR A 491 -0.65 0.40 15.73
C THR A 491 -1.76 -0.02 16.67
N ALA A 492 -2.32 0.95 17.40
CA ALA A 492 -3.38 0.67 18.37
C ALA A 492 -4.68 0.16 17.73
N TRP A 493 -4.90 0.53 16.48
CA TRP A 493 -6.03 0.19 15.63
C TRP A 493 -5.65 -0.86 14.57
N GLY A 494 -4.51 -1.54 14.75
CA GLY A 494 -4.02 -2.54 13.81
C GLY A 494 -5.04 -3.65 13.59
N SER A 495 -5.14 -4.13 12.36
CA SER A 495 -6.08 -5.18 11.98
C SER A 495 -5.81 -6.47 12.76
N ALA A 496 -6.84 -7.03 13.39
CA ALA A 496 -6.77 -8.34 14.03
C ALA A 496 -7.01 -9.51 13.05
N SER A 497 -7.64 -9.23 11.90
CA SER A 497 -7.98 -10.23 10.90
C SER A 497 -8.08 -9.62 9.50
N TRP A 498 -7.54 -10.31 8.50
CA TRP A 498 -7.66 -9.91 7.09
C TRP A 498 -9.11 -9.91 6.59
N HIS A 499 -9.97 -10.80 7.11
CA HIS A 499 -11.39 -10.82 6.77
C HIS A 499 -12.09 -9.52 7.23
N SER A 500 -11.76 -9.04 8.44
CA SER A 500 -12.26 -7.76 8.94
C SER A 500 -11.73 -6.60 8.10
N ALA A 501 -10.43 -6.62 7.75
CA ALA A 501 -9.84 -5.58 6.91
C ALA A 501 -10.52 -5.51 5.53
N LEU A 502 -10.72 -6.65 4.88
CA LEU A 502 -11.44 -6.77 3.60
C LEU A 502 -12.89 -6.30 3.71
N ALA A 503 -13.60 -6.64 4.79
CA ALA A 503 -14.95 -6.14 5.05
C ALA A 503 -14.99 -4.61 5.15
N HIS A 504 -14.01 -3.98 5.81
CA HIS A 504 -13.91 -2.52 5.87
C HIS A 504 -13.64 -1.88 4.51
N THR A 505 -12.96 -2.56 3.58
CA THR A 505 -12.81 -2.10 2.19
C THR A 505 -14.07 -2.30 1.33
N GLY A 506 -15.13 -2.93 1.86
CA GLY A 506 -16.32 -3.28 1.10
C GLY A 506 -16.12 -4.49 0.17
N LYS A 507 -15.13 -5.35 0.45
CA LYS A 507 -14.81 -6.56 -0.32
C LYS A 507 -14.80 -7.80 0.59
N PRO A 508 -15.90 -8.12 1.31
CA PRO A 508 -15.92 -9.23 2.28
C PRO A 508 -15.60 -10.59 1.65
N GLU A 509 -15.92 -10.79 0.37
CA GLU A 509 -15.65 -12.01 -0.40
C GLU A 509 -14.19 -12.10 -0.92
N GLY A 510 -13.32 -11.18 -0.52
CA GLY A 510 -11.91 -11.20 -0.92
C GLY A 510 -11.20 -12.45 -0.38
N ARG A 511 -10.29 -13.02 -1.17
CA ARG A 511 -9.53 -14.21 -0.76
C ARG A 511 -8.37 -13.84 0.14
N VAL A 512 -8.25 -14.51 1.28
CA VAL A 512 -7.06 -14.46 2.13
C VAL A 512 -6.13 -15.58 1.73
N VAL A 513 -4.86 -15.26 1.47
CA VAL A 513 -3.81 -16.24 1.15
C VAL A 513 -2.60 -15.98 2.03
N GLU A 514 -2.02 -17.04 2.57
CA GLU A 514 -0.81 -17.00 3.39
C GLU A 514 0.40 -17.46 2.57
N LEU A 515 1.48 -16.68 2.58
CA LEU A 515 2.80 -17.05 2.08
C LEU A 515 3.66 -17.47 3.27
N THR A 516 3.94 -18.76 3.38
CA THR A 516 4.70 -19.33 4.50
C THR A 516 6.19 -19.50 4.19
N GLU A 517 6.58 -19.51 2.92
CA GLU A 517 7.97 -19.74 2.52
C GLU A 517 8.73 -18.41 2.34
N GLY A 518 9.72 -18.19 3.21
CA GLY A 518 10.61 -17.04 3.18
C GLY A 518 11.90 -17.34 2.42
N PHE A 519 12.35 -16.38 1.62
CA PHE A 519 13.56 -16.53 0.80
C PHE A 519 14.67 -15.57 1.24
N ARG A 520 14.30 -14.50 1.95
CA ARG A 520 15.20 -13.38 2.20
C ARG A 520 15.87 -13.43 3.59
N VAL A 521 15.10 -13.74 4.61
CA VAL A 521 15.58 -13.79 6.01
C VAL A 521 16.21 -15.17 6.28
N PRO A 522 17.40 -15.27 6.90
CA PRO A 522 18.00 -16.56 7.26
C PRO A 522 17.09 -17.34 8.21
N GLY A 523 17.04 -18.65 8.04
CA GLY A 523 16.20 -19.56 8.83
C GLY A 523 16.49 -19.50 10.31
N GLU A 524 17.75 -19.35 10.70
CA GLU A 524 18.13 -19.21 12.11
C GLU A 524 17.54 -17.95 12.76
N VAL A 525 17.46 -16.85 11.99
CA VAL A 525 16.86 -15.59 12.46
C VAL A 525 15.35 -15.73 12.55
N LEU A 526 14.74 -16.38 11.56
CA LEU A 526 13.29 -16.60 11.51
C LEU A 526 12.85 -17.57 12.61
N ASP A 527 13.51 -18.72 12.76
CA ASP A 527 13.29 -19.70 13.83
C ASP A 527 13.38 -19.04 15.22
N TYR A 528 14.31 -18.10 15.41
CA TYR A 528 14.43 -17.35 16.66
C TYR A 528 13.31 -16.32 16.85
N ALA A 529 12.97 -15.54 15.82
CA ALA A 529 11.90 -14.54 15.89
C ALA A 529 10.51 -15.18 16.07
N THR A 530 10.28 -16.35 15.46
CA THR A 530 9.00 -17.06 15.50
C THR A 530 8.63 -17.58 16.89
N ARG A 531 9.57 -17.62 17.84
CA ARG A 531 9.29 -17.86 19.27
C ARG A 531 8.30 -16.86 19.86
N LEU A 532 8.22 -15.66 19.30
CA LEU A 532 7.25 -14.63 19.71
C LEU A 532 5.85 -14.85 19.12
N LEU A 533 5.72 -15.57 17.99
CA LEU A 533 4.46 -15.72 17.24
C LEU A 533 3.29 -16.25 18.07
N PRO A 534 3.45 -17.28 18.93
CA PRO A 534 2.34 -17.81 19.71
C PRO A 534 1.63 -16.77 20.58
N ILE A 535 2.34 -15.71 20.99
CA ILE A 535 1.82 -14.63 21.83
C ILE A 535 1.33 -13.48 20.96
N ILE A 536 2.12 -13.06 19.95
CA ILE A 536 1.83 -11.82 19.22
C ILE A 536 0.79 -11.98 18.11
N ALA A 537 0.62 -13.19 17.58
CA ALA A 537 -0.31 -13.49 16.51
C ALA A 537 -0.75 -14.98 16.56
N PRO A 538 -1.54 -15.36 17.60
CA PRO A 538 -2.00 -16.73 17.75
C PRO A 538 -2.87 -17.12 16.53
N GLY A 539 -2.51 -18.21 15.87
CA GLY A 539 -3.23 -18.75 14.70
C GLY A 539 -2.57 -18.47 13.34
N LEU A 540 -1.48 -17.71 13.28
CA LEU A 540 -0.65 -17.64 12.08
C LEU A 540 0.24 -18.87 11.95
N SER A 541 0.47 -19.31 10.71
CA SER A 541 1.39 -20.41 10.43
C SER A 541 2.83 -19.94 10.66
N ALA A 542 3.66 -20.79 11.28
CA ALA A 542 5.07 -20.48 11.43
C ALA A 542 5.74 -20.46 10.04
N PRO A 543 6.35 -19.34 9.63
CA PRO A 543 7.01 -19.26 8.34
C PRO A 543 8.31 -20.07 8.35
N THR A 544 8.65 -20.65 7.21
CA THR A 544 9.89 -21.41 7.01
C THR A 544 10.80 -20.68 6.05
N SER A 545 12.10 -20.64 6.33
CA SER A 545 13.08 -20.10 5.37
C SER A 545 13.77 -21.23 4.61
N VAL A 546 13.88 -21.07 3.29
CA VAL A 546 14.69 -21.97 2.45
C VAL A 546 16.19 -21.73 2.60
N ARG A 547 16.56 -20.61 3.23
CA ARG A 547 17.94 -20.20 3.43
C ARG A 547 18.38 -20.53 4.85
N ARG A 548 19.39 -21.38 4.99
CA ARG A 548 20.08 -21.60 6.26
C ARG A 548 21.53 -21.14 6.18
N SER A 549 22.02 -20.54 7.25
CA SER A 549 23.36 -19.98 7.39
C SER A 549 23.87 -20.24 8.81
N ALA A 550 24.95 -21.02 8.93
CA ALA A 550 25.58 -21.32 10.22
C ALA A 550 26.00 -20.08 11.03
N HIS A 551 26.12 -18.92 10.38
CA HIS A 551 26.45 -17.63 11.01
C HIS A 551 25.36 -16.57 10.77
N GLY A 552 24.11 -17.01 10.57
CA GLY A 552 22.95 -16.14 10.35
C GLY A 552 22.49 -15.43 11.63
N LEU A 553 22.71 -16.03 12.80
CA LEU A 553 22.33 -15.49 14.10
C LEU A 553 23.47 -15.61 15.11
N THR A 554 23.70 -14.57 15.90
CA THR A 554 24.59 -14.60 17.07
C THR A 554 23.92 -13.85 18.21
N VAL A 555 23.90 -14.44 19.41
CA VAL A 555 23.30 -13.85 20.61
C VAL A 555 24.37 -13.80 21.69
N ASP A 556 24.80 -12.60 22.06
CA ASP A 556 25.89 -12.37 22.99
C ASP A 556 25.38 -11.63 24.25
N ARG A 557 25.52 -12.28 25.40
CA ARG A 557 25.41 -11.61 26.70
C ARG A 557 26.74 -10.95 27.05
N VAL A 558 26.73 -9.66 27.33
CA VAL A 558 27.95 -8.88 27.58
C VAL A 558 27.92 -8.13 28.91
N PRO A 559 29.08 -7.93 29.56
CA PRO A 559 29.15 -7.15 30.80
C PRO A 559 28.95 -5.65 30.55
N GLU A 560 29.38 -5.13 29.40
CA GLU A 560 29.24 -3.72 29.04
C GLU A 560 28.72 -3.58 27.60
N LEU A 561 27.58 -2.88 27.45
CA LEU A 561 26.82 -2.81 26.20
C LEU A 561 27.54 -1.97 25.12
N ILE A 562 28.00 -0.76 25.47
CA ILE A 562 28.56 0.19 24.50
C ILE A 562 29.88 -0.29 23.87
N PRO A 563 30.89 -0.79 24.62
CA PRO A 563 32.11 -1.30 24.01
C PRO A 563 31.87 -2.51 23.10
N ALA A 564 30.95 -3.40 23.51
CA ALA A 564 30.55 -4.56 22.71
C ALA A 564 29.85 -4.13 21.41
N MET A 565 28.90 -3.20 21.48
CA MET A 565 28.22 -2.64 20.32
C MET A 565 29.22 -2.05 19.32
N ILE A 566 30.17 -1.22 19.77
CA ILE A 566 31.19 -0.60 18.91
C ILE A 566 32.05 -1.67 18.23
N THR A 567 32.47 -2.68 18.98
CA THR A 567 33.31 -3.78 18.47
C THR A 567 32.56 -4.58 17.40
N ARG A 568 31.33 -5.01 17.70
CA ARG A 568 30.48 -5.75 16.75
C ARG A 568 30.17 -4.92 15.51
N THR A 569 29.90 -3.63 15.65
CA THR A 569 29.68 -2.72 14.52
C THR A 569 30.87 -2.69 13.57
N ARG A 570 32.11 -2.58 14.09
CA ARG A 570 33.33 -2.63 13.26
C ARG A 570 33.48 -3.96 12.52
N THR A 571 33.19 -5.07 13.18
CA THR A 571 33.22 -6.39 12.54
C THR A 571 32.19 -6.51 11.41
N LEU A 572 30.98 -5.99 11.61
CA LEU A 572 29.94 -6.02 10.58
C LEU A 572 30.27 -5.11 9.38
N LEU A 573 30.85 -3.93 9.62
CA LEU A 573 31.24 -3.01 8.54
C LEU A 573 32.38 -3.54 7.65
N ALA A 574 33.17 -4.50 8.15
CA ALA A 574 34.20 -5.18 7.36
C ALA A 574 33.63 -6.16 6.31
N ARG A 575 32.38 -6.62 6.51
CA ARG A 575 31.65 -7.47 5.55
C ARG A 575 30.96 -6.57 4.52
N PRO A 576 30.67 -7.01 3.28
CA PRO A 576 29.91 -6.22 2.30
C PRO A 576 28.45 -6.02 2.72
N GLY A 577 27.78 -4.98 2.22
CA GLY A 577 26.36 -4.70 2.50
C GLY A 577 26.10 -3.56 3.49
N THR A 578 24.81 -3.33 3.81
CA THR A 578 24.35 -2.33 4.78
C THR A 578 24.33 -2.89 6.20
N VAL A 579 24.59 -2.03 7.18
CA VAL A 579 24.58 -2.34 8.62
C VAL A 579 23.55 -1.45 9.32
N GLY A 580 22.51 -2.06 9.89
CA GLY A 580 21.53 -1.38 10.73
C GLY A 580 21.79 -1.67 12.20
N ILE A 581 21.96 -0.64 13.02
CA ILE A 581 21.96 -0.76 14.48
C ILE A 581 20.55 -0.40 14.95
N ILE A 582 19.92 -1.29 15.70
CA ILE A 582 18.57 -1.10 16.23
C ILE A 582 18.63 -1.16 17.76
N GLY A 583 18.02 -0.19 18.41
CA GLY A 583 17.88 -0.13 19.87
C GLY A 583 16.55 0.51 20.26
N ALA A 584 16.21 0.47 21.54
CA ALA A 584 15.01 1.12 22.06
C ALA A 584 15.05 2.64 21.81
N ASP A 585 13.89 3.24 21.56
CA ASP A 585 13.78 4.66 21.24
C ASP A 585 14.41 5.59 22.31
N PRO A 586 14.30 5.34 23.63
CA PRO A 586 14.91 6.19 24.66
C PRO A 586 16.44 6.12 24.65
N ASP A 587 17.01 5.01 24.19
CA ASP A 587 18.46 4.78 24.16
C ASP A 587 19.11 5.44 22.93
N ARG A 588 18.30 5.87 21.95
CA ARG A 588 18.77 6.37 20.64
C ARG A 588 19.85 7.45 20.76
N GLU A 589 19.65 8.45 21.61
CA GLU A 589 20.59 9.58 21.75
C GLU A 589 21.93 9.13 22.37
N SER A 590 21.88 8.23 23.36
CA SER A 590 23.08 7.67 24.00
C SER A 590 23.89 6.79 23.03
N LEU A 591 23.19 5.95 22.25
CA LEU A 591 23.80 5.10 21.23
C LEU A 591 24.43 5.94 20.11
N GLU A 592 23.72 6.97 19.64
CA GLU A 592 24.20 7.89 18.60
C GLU A 592 25.49 8.60 19.04
N GLN A 593 25.49 9.16 20.25
CA GLN A 593 26.66 9.84 20.82
C GLN A 593 27.88 8.90 20.92
N SER A 594 27.66 7.68 21.40
CA SER A 594 28.72 6.66 21.53
C SER A 594 29.32 6.27 20.18
N LEU A 595 28.50 6.16 19.13
CA LEU A 595 28.96 5.87 17.77
C LEU A 595 29.73 7.04 17.15
N MET A 596 29.33 8.28 17.44
CA MET A 596 30.07 9.48 17.02
C MET A 596 31.44 9.56 17.70
N ASP A 597 31.52 9.29 19.01
CA ASP A 597 32.77 9.29 19.76
C ASP A 597 33.72 8.18 19.28
N ALA A 598 33.17 7.04 18.86
CA ALA A 598 33.92 5.95 18.21
C ALA A 598 34.31 6.23 16.74
N ARG A 599 33.92 7.39 16.18
CA ARG A 599 34.11 7.81 14.78
C ARG A 599 33.47 6.88 13.74
N LEU A 600 32.37 6.23 14.10
CA LEU A 600 31.60 5.35 13.21
C LEU A 600 30.46 6.09 12.50
N LEU A 601 29.96 7.18 13.09
CA LEU A 601 29.02 8.11 12.45
C LEU A 601 29.67 9.49 12.28
N PRO A 602 29.35 10.22 11.19
CA PRO A 602 29.81 11.60 11.03
C PRO A 602 29.19 12.49 12.11
N ARG A 603 29.94 13.48 12.62
CA ARG A 603 29.41 14.50 13.53
C ARG A 603 28.43 15.39 12.77
N THR A 604 27.13 15.18 12.98
CA THR A 604 26.07 16.08 12.53
C THR A 604 25.96 17.28 13.46
N ARG A 605 25.44 18.42 12.97
CA ARG A 605 25.18 19.59 13.81
C ARG A 605 23.99 19.32 14.74
N PRO A 606 23.96 19.87 15.97
CA PRO A 606 22.78 19.80 16.84
C PRO A 606 21.53 20.28 16.08
N GLY A 607 20.47 19.46 16.04
CA GLY A 607 19.21 19.76 15.35
C GLY A 607 19.10 19.28 13.89
N GLN A 608 20.12 18.61 13.34
CA GLN A 608 20.02 17.94 12.05
C GLN A 608 19.74 16.45 12.27
N THR A 609 18.45 16.08 12.32
CA THR A 609 18.04 14.68 12.32
C THR A 609 18.42 14.03 10.99
N VAL A 610 19.26 13.01 11.03
CA VAL A 610 19.31 12.03 9.93
C VAL A 610 17.90 11.44 9.86
N SER A 611 17.14 11.79 8.81
CA SER A 611 15.80 11.25 8.65
C SER A 611 15.89 9.72 8.61
N PRO A 612 15.07 8.99 9.39
CA PRO A 612 14.94 7.55 9.22
C PRO A 612 14.50 7.29 7.77
N GLY A 613 15.37 6.70 6.97
CA GLY A 613 15.09 6.42 5.57
C GLY A 613 15.27 7.58 4.58
N ALA A 614 16.16 8.56 4.83
CA ALA A 614 16.62 9.42 3.73
C ALA A 614 17.17 8.54 2.58
N PRO A 615 16.85 8.83 1.31
CA PRO A 615 17.37 8.06 0.19
C PRO A 615 18.89 8.03 0.25
N ALA A 616 19.48 6.89 -0.10
CA ALA A 616 20.91 6.62 -0.13
C ALA A 616 21.66 7.51 -1.15
N GLY A 617 21.69 8.81 -0.87
CA GLY A 617 22.33 9.87 -1.62
C GLY A 617 23.40 10.59 -0.80
N ALA A 618 24.08 9.84 0.07
CA ALA A 618 25.40 10.09 0.64
C ALA A 618 25.71 8.88 1.56
N SER A 619 26.22 7.81 0.95
CA SER A 619 26.35 6.45 1.52
C SER A 619 27.16 6.38 2.82
N SER A 620 26.51 6.45 3.99
CA SER A 620 26.99 5.72 5.16
C SER A 620 26.42 4.29 5.07
N ARG A 621 27.30 3.29 4.96
CA ARG A 621 26.91 1.86 5.04
C ARG A 621 26.34 1.48 6.41
N LEU A 622 26.39 2.39 7.38
CA LEU A 622 25.87 2.27 8.73
C LEU A 622 24.64 3.17 8.91
N SER A 623 23.62 2.66 9.59
CA SER A 623 22.44 3.44 10.02
C SER A 623 22.06 3.04 11.45
N LEU A 624 21.81 4.03 12.32
CA LEU A 624 21.20 3.82 13.63
C LEU A 624 19.70 4.09 13.50
N VAL A 625 18.88 3.15 13.94
CA VAL A 625 17.43 3.20 13.80
C VAL A 625 16.76 2.89 15.14
N PRO A 626 15.86 3.76 15.64
CA PRO A 626 15.05 3.41 16.81
C PRO A 626 14.09 2.28 16.47
N ALA A 627 13.75 1.43 17.45
CA ALA A 627 12.91 0.25 17.26
C ALA A 627 11.57 0.58 16.59
N SER A 628 10.94 1.70 16.98
CA SER A 628 9.67 2.16 16.38
C SER A 628 9.76 2.48 14.88
N ALA A 629 10.95 2.85 14.38
CA ALA A 629 11.19 3.21 12.98
C ALA A 629 11.85 2.08 12.17
N ALA A 630 12.06 0.90 12.76
CA ALA A 630 12.66 -0.24 12.06
C ALA A 630 11.75 -0.80 10.95
N LYS A 631 10.43 -0.58 11.06
CA LYS A 631 9.43 -1.13 10.14
C LYS A 631 9.63 -0.61 8.71
N GLY A 632 9.50 -1.52 7.74
CA GLY A 632 9.65 -1.20 6.31
C GLY A 632 11.10 -1.01 5.85
N LEU A 633 12.09 -1.08 6.75
CA LEU A 633 13.52 -1.10 6.41
C LEU A 633 14.02 -2.53 6.34
N GLU A 634 15.14 -2.75 5.67
CA GLU A 634 15.86 -4.02 5.60
C GLU A 634 17.36 -3.75 5.53
N PHE A 635 18.16 -4.54 6.25
CA PHE A 635 19.61 -4.41 6.25
C PHE A 635 20.26 -5.77 5.96
N ASP A 636 21.41 -5.77 5.30
CA ASP A 636 22.18 -7.01 5.14
C ASP A 636 22.62 -7.53 6.51
N HIS A 637 23.11 -6.64 7.36
CA HIS A 637 23.51 -6.96 8.72
C HIS A 637 22.75 -6.11 9.73
N VAL A 638 22.19 -6.74 10.76
CA VAL A 638 21.54 -6.04 11.87
C VAL A 638 22.29 -6.31 13.17
N LEU A 639 22.53 -5.24 13.93
CA LEU A 639 22.97 -5.31 15.32
C LEU A 639 21.81 -4.82 16.19
N LEU A 640 21.15 -5.74 16.90
CA LEU A 640 20.09 -5.43 17.85
C LEU A 640 20.69 -5.27 19.25
N VAL A 641 20.49 -4.10 19.82
CA VAL A 641 21.08 -3.68 21.09
C VAL A 641 20.01 -3.68 22.18
N GLU A 642 20.28 -4.40 23.26
CA GLU A 642 19.45 -4.52 24.47
C GLU A 642 17.94 -4.76 24.20
N PRO A 643 17.55 -5.94 23.69
CA PRO A 643 16.15 -6.25 23.36
C PRO A 643 15.17 -6.09 24.54
N ALA A 644 15.64 -6.26 25.77
CA ALA A 644 14.82 -6.09 26.97
C ALA A 644 14.28 -4.66 27.10
N SER A 645 15.08 -3.64 26.73
CA SER A 645 14.66 -2.24 26.75
C SER A 645 13.48 -1.97 25.81
N ILE A 646 13.42 -2.63 24.65
CA ILE A 646 12.32 -2.49 23.68
C ILE A 646 10.99 -3.00 24.25
N VAL A 647 11.02 -4.11 25.00
CA VAL A 647 9.80 -4.67 25.61
C VAL A 647 9.40 -3.91 26.87
N ARG A 648 10.38 -3.46 27.64
CA ARG A 648 10.17 -2.76 28.91
C ARG A 648 9.64 -1.34 28.73
N GLU A 649 9.95 -0.71 27.59
CA GLU A 649 9.70 0.68 27.25
C GLU A 649 8.46 1.29 27.96
N SER A 650 8.71 1.90 29.11
CA SER A 650 7.71 2.60 29.91
C SER A 650 7.83 4.09 29.61
N SER A 651 7.19 4.51 28.52
CA SER A 651 6.90 5.91 28.28
C SER A 651 5.71 5.95 27.33
N THR A 652 4.52 6.16 27.88
CA THR A 652 3.75 7.38 27.63
C THR A 652 4.06 8.11 26.31
N SER A 653 3.99 7.42 25.18
CA SER A 653 4.38 7.94 23.87
C SER A 653 3.25 8.83 23.37
N GLY A 654 3.23 10.05 23.90
CA GLY A 654 2.28 11.11 23.55
C GLY A 654 2.00 12.13 24.66
N ARG A 655 2.29 11.86 25.94
CA ARG A 655 2.06 12.88 26.97
C ARG A 655 3.25 13.83 27.04
N LEU A 656 3.06 15.04 26.52
CA LEU A 656 3.92 16.19 26.79
C LEU A 656 3.79 16.69 28.26
N GLU A 657 2.88 16.12 29.06
CA GLU A 657 2.58 16.55 30.41
C GLU A 657 2.69 15.39 31.42
N PRO A 658 3.13 15.65 32.67
CA PRO A 658 3.19 14.64 33.72
C PRO A 658 1.79 14.03 33.99
N PRO A 659 1.70 12.76 34.41
CA PRO A 659 0.43 12.12 34.72
C PRO A 659 -0.32 12.92 35.78
N THR A 660 -1.61 13.13 35.55
CA THR A 660 -2.49 13.80 36.52
C THR A 660 -3.00 12.76 37.51
N PRO A 661 -3.33 13.12 38.76
CA PRO A 661 -3.87 12.19 39.75
C PRO A 661 -5.24 11.57 39.38
N SER A 662 -5.80 11.92 38.21
CA SER A 662 -7.02 11.36 37.61
C SER A 662 -6.75 10.16 36.69
N ASP A 663 -5.49 9.85 36.39
CA ASP A 663 -5.13 8.70 35.56
C ASP A 663 -5.26 7.42 36.39
N ALA A 664 -6.38 6.70 36.21
CA ALA A 664 -6.51 5.36 36.74
C ALA A 664 -5.35 4.50 36.20
N PRO A 665 -4.71 3.66 37.04
CA PRO A 665 -3.71 2.72 36.54
C PRO A 665 -4.35 1.85 35.44
N PRO A 666 -3.62 1.55 34.35
CA PRO A 666 -4.14 0.71 33.29
C PRO A 666 -4.62 -0.62 33.87
N SER A 667 -5.74 -1.11 33.35
CA SER A 667 -6.24 -2.43 33.74
C SER A 667 -5.23 -3.51 33.32
N GLY A 668 -5.19 -4.64 34.03
CA GLY A 668 -4.25 -5.73 33.67
C GLY A 668 -4.39 -6.26 32.23
N ALA A 669 -5.55 -6.05 31.59
CA ALA A 669 -5.76 -6.39 30.19
C ALA A 669 -5.12 -5.39 29.22
N GLU A 670 -5.11 -4.09 29.55
CA GLU A 670 -4.48 -3.04 28.75
C GLU A 670 -2.94 -3.15 28.81
N GLU A 671 -2.40 -3.45 29.99
CA GLU A 671 -0.96 -3.70 30.16
C GLU A 671 -0.49 -4.89 29.32
N GLU A 672 -1.28 -5.97 29.25
CA GLU A 672 -0.95 -7.14 28.44
C GLU A 672 -1.02 -6.84 26.94
N GLN A 673 -2.03 -6.09 26.48
CA GLN A 673 -2.12 -5.70 25.06
C GLN A 673 -0.95 -4.81 24.64
N GLU A 674 -0.54 -3.89 25.50
CA GLU A 674 0.60 -3.02 25.25
C GLU A 674 1.92 -3.81 25.22
N ARG A 675 2.08 -4.77 26.15
CA ARG A 675 3.20 -5.71 26.13
C ARG A 675 3.24 -6.51 24.83
N ILE A 676 2.11 -7.03 24.36
CA ILE A 676 2.01 -7.74 23.08
C ILE A 676 2.45 -6.85 21.91
N ARG A 677 2.05 -5.57 21.89
CA ARG A 677 2.49 -4.62 20.85
C ARG A 677 4.00 -4.41 20.86
N ARG A 678 4.62 -4.29 22.04
CA ARG A 678 6.07 -4.17 22.15
C ARG A 678 6.81 -5.44 21.72
N LEU A 679 6.25 -6.62 21.99
CA LEU A 679 6.75 -7.88 21.45
C LEU A 679 6.64 -7.92 19.91
N ARG A 680 5.60 -7.32 19.30
CA ARG A 680 5.53 -7.16 17.84
C ARG A 680 6.61 -6.23 17.30
N VAL A 681 6.91 -5.12 17.98
CA VAL A 681 8.03 -4.24 17.63
C VAL A 681 9.35 -5.02 17.68
N LEU A 682 9.56 -5.82 18.72
CA LEU A 682 10.74 -6.69 18.81
C LEU A 682 10.79 -7.72 17.66
N TYR A 683 9.67 -8.37 17.33
CA TYR A 683 9.57 -9.28 16.18
C TYR A 683 9.94 -8.60 14.85
N ILE A 684 9.51 -7.35 14.64
CA ILE A 684 9.92 -6.55 13.49
C ILE A 684 11.44 -6.35 13.49
N CYS A 685 12.01 -5.92 14.63
CA CYS A 685 13.44 -5.66 14.75
C CYS A 685 14.30 -6.90 14.45
N LEU A 686 13.92 -8.06 14.98
CA LEU A 686 14.60 -9.34 14.73
C LEU A 686 14.56 -9.73 13.25
N SER A 687 13.47 -9.39 12.55
CA SER A 687 13.25 -9.80 11.16
C SER A 687 13.78 -8.82 10.11
N ARG A 688 14.50 -7.76 10.49
CA ARG A 688 15.10 -6.79 9.55
C ARG A 688 16.39 -7.27 8.89
N ALA A 689 16.98 -8.34 9.40
CA ALA A 689 18.24 -8.88 8.92
C ALA A 689 18.02 -9.77 7.69
N VAL A 690 18.65 -9.39 6.58
CA VAL A 690 18.66 -10.20 5.37
C VAL A 690 19.83 -11.16 5.38
N THR A 691 20.99 -10.85 5.94
CA THR A 691 22.17 -11.75 5.90
C THR A 691 22.62 -12.25 7.27
N SER A 692 22.71 -11.37 8.27
CA SER A 692 23.01 -11.82 9.64
C SER A 692 22.44 -10.88 10.70
N LEU A 693 21.95 -11.48 11.79
CA LEU A 693 21.52 -10.78 13.00
C LEU A 693 22.53 -11.04 14.12
N VAL A 694 23.00 -9.97 14.75
CA VAL A 694 23.76 -10.02 15.99
C VAL A 694 22.93 -9.34 17.07
N ILE A 695 22.69 -10.04 18.18
CA ILE A 695 22.01 -9.51 19.36
C ILE A 695 23.05 -9.33 20.44
N VAL A 696 23.15 -8.12 21.00
CA VAL A 696 24.01 -7.82 22.14
C VAL A 696 23.13 -7.33 23.28
N HIS A 697 23.24 -7.97 24.44
CA HIS A 697 22.42 -7.66 25.61
C HIS A 697 23.22 -7.77 26.91
N HIS A 698 22.95 -6.88 27.86
CA HIS A 698 23.46 -6.96 29.23
C HIS A 698 22.40 -7.54 30.16
N GLU A 699 21.15 -7.07 30.02
CA GLU A 699 19.99 -7.55 30.76
C GLU A 699 19.59 -8.96 30.31
N MET A 700 18.73 -9.63 31.09
CA MET A 700 18.13 -10.89 30.65
C MET A 700 17.20 -10.61 29.46
N LEU A 701 17.26 -11.45 28.44
CA LEU A 701 16.33 -11.37 27.30
C LEU A 701 14.88 -11.53 27.77
N PRO A 702 13.88 -11.05 26.99
CA PRO A 702 12.48 -11.41 27.21
C PRO A 702 12.31 -12.93 27.35
N ALA A 703 11.44 -13.38 28.25
CA ALA A 703 11.28 -14.79 28.61
C ALA A 703 11.08 -15.70 27.38
N GLU A 704 10.33 -15.19 26.39
CA GLU A 704 10.03 -15.86 25.12
C GLU A 704 11.27 -16.17 24.27
N LEU A 705 12.39 -15.48 24.50
CA LEU A 705 13.63 -15.61 23.74
C LEU A 705 14.75 -16.34 24.49
N GLN A 706 14.53 -16.73 25.75
CA GLN A 706 15.60 -17.29 26.61
C GLN A 706 15.93 -18.77 26.34
N GLU A 707 15.03 -19.55 25.71
CA GLU A 707 15.19 -21.02 25.54
C GLU A 707 15.83 -21.45 24.23
#